data_AF-A0A949I9T2-F1
#
_entry.id   AF-A0A949I9T2-F1
#
_cell.length_a   1.000
_cell.length_b   1.000
_cell.length_c   1.000
_cell.angle_alpha   90.00
_cell.angle_beta   90.00
_cell.angle_gamma   90.00
#
_symmetry.space_group_name_H-M   'P 1'
#
loop_
_entity.id
_entity.type
_entity.pdbx_description
1 polymer ?
#
loop_
_entity_poly.entity_id
_entity_poly.type
_entity_poly.pdbx_seq_one_letter_code
_entity_poly.pdbx_strand_id
1 'polypeptide(L)'
;RAAAWALRAGSALLRGPGGRARAGLGAPALAVARRFVHHFGGQFVFADAIEHAVSRLRPGASYSFDMLGEQALNAADVQRFHAAYLQAIRTLGPLRQQGRDVGISIKLSALHPRYGAWQRERVLHELVPRVKQLVDAARGFDLPVCIDAEEAARLELSIDVFDALSAAVRGWGGLGLAVQAYQTRALAVLREVERLAQRDARRIPVRLVKGAYWDSEIKRAQAEGLPGYPVYTRKEHTDLSYLACAAQMLGSPHIRAAFATHNAYSFAAVRALAQAAGRERDFEYQCLHGMGEPLYDAARAQGRLGVPVRIYAPVGAFDALLPYLVRRLLENGANTSFLHQLATADAAAGNTALLALHKATPAIAAPAALFGARRNAQGVDLQRADVASAFCATPLPQVHAVPVYTPTSAQNTLGSNPMLQPVPVLNPATGAAVGSVRWADAGDVSQALAAARSAAPGWAATPPARRAQCLRAWGDALEQGMAHFSALAVAEAGKTWPNAVADVREAIDFCRYYAQLAQGTAGGEPLGVVATIAPWNFPLAIFTGQVAAALAAGNVVVAKPAEQTPLMAFEAVRAAHAAGVPAEVLHLLPGGGDVGAALVQDARVDGVMFTGSLQVAKLIERNLHRRAQTREVPLIAETSGVNAMIVDSSALLDQAVQDVVASAFDSAGQRCSALRLLWVQDDVADRFIEALRGAMAELTLGDPALLATDIGPVIDDEALQRLQAHERLLQ
;
A
#
# COMPACT_ATOMS: atom_id res chain seq x y z
N ARG A 1 -7.37 -10.50 15.57
CA ARG A 1 -7.31 -10.94 17.00
C ARG A 1 -8.64 -11.53 17.49
N ALA A 2 -9.81 -10.99 17.16
CA ALA A 2 -11.11 -11.58 17.56
C ALA A 2 -11.46 -12.91 16.88
N ALA A 3 -11.15 -13.09 15.58
CA ALA A 3 -11.29 -14.40 14.89
C ALA A 3 -10.36 -15.46 15.50
N ALA A 4 -9.11 -15.10 15.78
CA ALA A 4 -8.17 -15.95 16.51
C ALA A 4 -8.62 -16.22 17.96
N TRP A 5 -9.36 -15.30 18.60
CA TRP A 5 -9.93 -15.50 19.93
C TRP A 5 -11.16 -16.43 19.88
N ALA A 6 -12.03 -16.31 18.87
CA ALA A 6 -13.14 -17.23 18.65
C ALA A 6 -12.64 -18.66 18.30
N LEU A 7 -11.60 -18.75 17.47
CA LEU A 7 -10.89 -20.01 17.19
C LEU A 7 -10.17 -20.55 18.43
N ARG A 8 -9.51 -19.70 19.23
CA ARG A 8 -8.84 -20.13 20.48
C ARG A 8 -9.83 -20.53 21.56
N ALA A 9 -10.94 -19.82 21.73
CA ALA A 9 -12.02 -20.16 22.66
C ALA A 9 -12.70 -21.47 22.23
N GLY A 10 -12.95 -21.65 20.93
CA GLY A 10 -13.39 -22.92 20.36
C GLY A 10 -12.37 -24.05 20.58
N SER A 11 -11.07 -23.77 20.40
CA SER A 11 -10.00 -24.76 20.63
C SER A 11 -9.79 -25.08 22.12
N ALA A 12 -10.01 -24.12 23.02
CA ALA A 12 -9.94 -24.29 24.47
C ALA A 12 -11.13 -25.13 24.99
N LEU A 13 -12.30 -25.01 24.35
CA LEU A 13 -13.44 -25.90 24.58
C LEU A 13 -13.18 -27.35 24.08
N LEU A 14 -12.35 -27.51 23.05
CA LEU A 14 -11.97 -28.82 22.49
C LEU A 14 -10.83 -29.52 23.25
N ARG A 15 -10.03 -28.78 24.03
CA ARG A 15 -8.86 -29.27 24.76
C ARG A 15 -9.11 -29.18 26.27
N GLY A 16 -9.35 -30.33 26.92
CA GLY A 16 -9.39 -30.40 28.38
C GLY A 16 -8.03 -30.08 29.03
N PRO A 17 -7.96 -30.00 30.37
CA PRO A 17 -6.71 -29.80 31.08
C PRO A 17 -5.75 -30.94 30.71
N GLY A 18 -4.61 -30.61 30.08
CA GLY A 18 -3.60 -31.59 29.64
C GLY A 18 -3.48 -31.80 28.12
N GLY A 19 -4.21 -31.06 27.27
CA GLY A 19 -3.89 -30.94 25.84
C GLY A 19 -4.22 -32.13 24.93
N ARG A 20 -4.85 -33.20 25.44
CA ARG A 20 -5.40 -34.29 24.61
C ARG A 20 -6.80 -33.95 24.10
N ALA A 21 -7.04 -34.17 22.80
CA ALA A 21 -8.37 -34.05 22.21
C ALA A 21 -9.31 -35.10 22.84
N ARG A 22 -10.47 -34.68 23.35
CA ARG A 22 -11.48 -35.63 23.82
C ARG A 22 -12.13 -36.32 22.61
N ALA A 23 -11.78 -37.58 22.37
CA ALA A 23 -12.48 -38.42 21.41
C ALA A 23 -13.97 -38.47 21.76
N GLY A 24 -14.84 -38.09 20.81
CA GLY A 24 -16.31 -38.11 20.96
C GLY A 24 -17.02 -36.76 21.10
N LEU A 25 -16.31 -35.62 21.23
CA LEU A 25 -16.93 -34.29 21.38
C LEU A 25 -16.84 -33.37 20.14
N GLY A 26 -16.25 -33.86 19.03
CA GLY A 26 -16.00 -33.05 17.82
C GLY A 26 -17.26 -32.43 17.22
N ALA A 27 -18.32 -33.21 16.97
CA ALA A 27 -19.54 -32.70 16.36
C ALA A 27 -20.37 -31.77 17.29
N PRO A 28 -20.59 -32.08 18.59
CA PRO A 28 -21.27 -31.17 19.50
C PRO A 28 -20.52 -29.85 19.74
N ALA A 29 -19.19 -29.89 19.90
CA ALA A 29 -18.39 -28.70 20.10
C ALA A 29 -18.31 -27.82 18.83
N LEU A 30 -18.22 -28.44 17.65
CA LEU A 30 -18.30 -27.73 16.37
C LEU A 30 -19.70 -27.12 16.16
N ALA A 31 -20.76 -27.81 16.59
CA ALA A 31 -22.13 -27.28 16.56
C ALA A 31 -22.31 -26.11 17.53
N VAL A 32 -21.71 -26.16 18.72
CA VAL A 32 -21.69 -25.03 19.67
C VAL A 32 -20.88 -23.86 19.13
N ALA A 33 -19.71 -24.10 18.54
CA ALA A 33 -18.93 -23.05 17.89
C ALA A 33 -19.70 -22.42 16.72
N ARG A 34 -20.30 -23.23 15.84
CA ARG A 34 -21.18 -22.73 14.76
C ARG A 34 -22.35 -21.93 15.30
N ARG A 35 -23.04 -22.41 16.35
CA ARG A 35 -24.11 -21.65 17.03
C ARG A 35 -23.60 -20.34 17.63
N PHE A 36 -22.41 -20.34 18.23
CA PHE A 36 -21.81 -19.14 18.80
C PHE A 36 -21.50 -18.12 17.72
N VAL A 37 -20.84 -18.52 16.63
CA VAL A 37 -20.53 -17.60 15.52
C VAL A 37 -21.84 -17.16 14.83
N HIS A 38 -22.84 -18.03 14.65
CA HIS A 38 -24.17 -17.64 14.12
C HIS A 38 -24.91 -16.66 15.03
N HIS A 39 -24.89 -16.89 16.36
CA HIS A 39 -25.50 -16.01 17.34
C HIS A 39 -24.82 -14.64 17.37
N PHE A 40 -23.49 -14.62 17.33
CA PHE A 40 -22.69 -13.39 17.28
C PHE A 40 -22.87 -12.67 15.94
N GLY A 41 -22.88 -13.40 14.83
CA GLY A 41 -23.15 -12.86 13.50
C GLY A 41 -24.54 -12.22 13.43
N GLY A 42 -25.57 -12.85 14.01
CA GLY A 42 -26.92 -12.29 14.08
C GLY A 42 -27.05 -11.00 14.90
N GLN A 43 -26.04 -10.61 15.69
CA GLN A 43 -26.01 -9.32 16.39
C GLN A 43 -25.46 -8.19 15.50
N PHE A 44 -24.54 -8.48 14.57
CA PHE A 44 -23.91 -7.47 13.71
C PHE A 44 -24.44 -7.48 12.27
N VAL A 45 -25.28 -8.45 11.95
CA VAL A 45 -25.85 -8.69 10.62
C VAL A 45 -27.34 -8.69 10.75
N PHE A 46 -27.98 -7.79 10.02
CA PHE A 46 -29.41 -7.61 10.08
C PHE A 46 -30.15 -8.80 9.47
N ALA A 47 -29.67 -9.33 8.35
CA ALA A 47 -30.17 -10.54 7.70
C ALA A 47 -29.12 -11.16 6.76
N ASP A 48 -29.31 -12.42 6.41
CA ASP A 48 -28.51 -13.14 5.40
C ASP A 48 -28.88 -12.77 3.95
N ALA A 49 -30.12 -12.33 3.71
CA ALA A 49 -30.64 -11.90 2.42
C ALA A 49 -31.59 -10.70 2.58
N ILE A 50 -31.76 -9.92 1.50
CA ILE A 50 -32.57 -8.68 1.55
C ILE A 50 -34.06 -8.99 1.77
N GLU A 51 -34.55 -10.10 1.23
CA GLU A 51 -35.91 -10.59 1.42
C GLU A 51 -36.19 -10.90 2.90
N HIS A 52 -35.21 -11.48 3.59
CA HIS A 52 -35.29 -11.73 5.02
C HIS A 52 -35.14 -10.44 5.85
N ALA A 53 -34.41 -9.45 5.36
CA ALA A 53 -34.34 -8.14 6.01
C ALA A 53 -35.70 -7.45 6.03
N VAL A 54 -36.47 -7.53 4.94
CA VAL A 54 -37.80 -6.90 4.84
C VAL A 54 -38.76 -7.37 5.93
N SER A 55 -38.74 -8.67 6.28
CA SER A 55 -39.62 -9.22 7.32
C SER A 55 -39.26 -8.76 8.75
N ARG A 56 -38.06 -8.20 8.94
CA ARG A 56 -37.55 -7.71 10.23
C ARG A 56 -37.73 -6.19 10.42
N LEU A 57 -38.29 -5.49 9.45
CA LEU A 57 -38.43 -4.04 9.50
C LEU A 57 -39.40 -3.61 10.61
N ARG A 58 -38.91 -2.77 11.53
CA ARG A 58 -39.78 -2.19 12.57
C ARG A 58 -40.68 -1.08 12.01
N PRO A 59 -41.95 -0.98 12.43
CA PRO A 59 -42.81 0.15 12.06
C PRO A 59 -42.20 1.49 12.47
N GLY A 60 -42.24 2.49 11.59
CA GLY A 60 -41.73 3.84 11.87
C GLY A 60 -40.20 3.99 11.97
N ALA A 61 -39.43 2.91 11.81
CA ALA A 61 -37.97 2.97 11.80
C ALA A 61 -37.42 3.19 10.39
N SER A 62 -36.38 4.00 10.29
CA SER A 62 -35.66 4.29 9.05
C SER A 62 -34.47 3.34 8.88
N TYR A 63 -34.22 2.87 7.66
CA TYR A 63 -33.12 1.94 7.36
C TYR A 63 -32.28 2.38 6.15
N SER A 64 -31.00 2.01 6.14
CA SER A 64 -30.11 2.01 4.99
C SER A 64 -29.43 0.64 4.93
N PHE A 65 -29.63 -0.11 3.86
CA PHE A 65 -29.12 -1.48 3.75
C PHE A 65 -27.73 -1.52 3.10
N ASP A 66 -26.81 -2.26 3.72
CA ASP A 66 -25.45 -2.52 3.19
C ASP A 66 -25.33 -3.97 2.79
N MET A 67 -25.16 -4.23 1.49
CA MET A 67 -25.14 -5.58 0.94
C MET A 67 -23.81 -6.33 1.16
N LEU A 68 -22.93 -5.82 2.04
CA LEU A 68 -21.64 -6.40 2.44
C LEU A 68 -20.61 -6.63 1.31
N GLY A 69 -20.95 -6.32 0.06
CA GLY A 69 -20.02 -6.39 -1.06
C GLY A 69 -18.94 -5.32 -0.98
N GLU A 70 -17.68 -5.71 -1.13
CA GLU A 70 -16.51 -4.85 -1.19
C GLU A 70 -15.35 -5.55 -1.91
N GLN A 71 -14.41 -4.76 -2.43
CA GLN A 71 -13.16 -5.23 -3.04
C GLN A 71 -13.34 -6.40 -4.02
N ALA A 72 -14.11 -6.18 -5.10
CA ALA A 72 -14.19 -7.16 -6.18
C ALA A 72 -12.78 -7.48 -6.71
N LEU A 73 -12.47 -8.75 -6.92
CA LEU A 73 -11.16 -9.16 -7.44
C LEU A 73 -11.17 -9.30 -8.96
N ASN A 74 -12.34 -9.57 -9.53
CA ASN A 74 -12.52 -9.88 -10.94
C ASN A 74 -13.92 -9.50 -11.44
N ALA A 75 -14.14 -9.64 -12.75
CA ALA A 75 -15.43 -9.37 -13.38
C ALA A 75 -16.61 -10.19 -12.81
N ALA A 76 -16.40 -11.44 -12.39
CA ALA A 76 -17.45 -12.29 -11.84
C ALA A 76 -17.93 -11.78 -10.46
N ASP A 77 -17.00 -11.32 -9.62
CA ASP A 77 -17.34 -10.64 -8.36
C ASP A 77 -18.16 -9.37 -8.62
N VAL A 78 -17.75 -8.55 -9.58
CA VAL A 78 -18.50 -7.34 -9.94
C VAL A 78 -19.92 -7.68 -10.39
N GLN A 79 -20.10 -8.69 -11.23
CA GLN A 79 -21.43 -9.13 -11.66
C GLN A 79 -22.28 -9.58 -10.48
N ARG A 80 -21.71 -10.38 -9.57
CA ARG A 80 -22.37 -10.86 -8.36
C ARG A 80 -22.81 -9.71 -7.46
N PHE A 81 -21.90 -8.77 -7.14
CA PHE A 81 -22.20 -7.62 -6.30
C PHE A 81 -23.20 -6.67 -6.95
N HIS A 82 -23.05 -6.38 -8.24
CA HIS A 82 -24.00 -5.56 -8.98
C HIS A 82 -25.40 -6.17 -8.99
N ALA A 83 -25.52 -7.49 -9.23
CA ALA A 83 -26.80 -8.20 -9.17
C ALA A 83 -27.42 -8.15 -7.77
N ALA A 84 -26.62 -8.31 -6.71
CA ALA A 84 -27.09 -8.20 -5.33
C ALA A 84 -27.63 -6.79 -5.01
N TYR A 85 -26.95 -5.73 -5.46
CA TYR A 85 -27.45 -4.36 -5.29
C TYR A 85 -28.73 -4.12 -6.08
N LEU A 86 -28.82 -4.58 -7.34
CA LEU A 86 -30.01 -4.41 -8.16
C LEU A 86 -31.22 -5.16 -7.58
N GLN A 87 -30.99 -6.39 -7.08
CA GLN A 87 -32.01 -7.16 -6.38
C GLN A 87 -32.48 -6.43 -5.13
N ALA A 88 -31.56 -5.90 -4.32
CA ALA A 88 -31.92 -5.13 -3.14
C ALA A 88 -32.73 -3.87 -3.48
N ILE A 89 -32.35 -3.13 -4.53
CA ILE A 89 -33.11 -1.96 -5.00
C ILE A 89 -34.53 -2.35 -5.41
N ARG A 90 -34.69 -3.45 -6.16
CA ARG A 90 -36.01 -3.95 -6.61
C ARG A 90 -36.88 -4.43 -5.45
N THR A 91 -36.28 -5.01 -4.42
CA THR A 91 -37.00 -5.46 -3.21
C THR A 91 -37.41 -4.28 -2.33
N LEU A 92 -36.55 -3.26 -2.18
CA LEU A 92 -36.80 -2.10 -1.33
C LEU A 92 -37.68 -1.02 -2.00
N GLY A 93 -37.63 -0.91 -3.32
CA GLY A 93 -38.33 0.11 -4.10
C GLY A 93 -39.85 0.19 -3.85
N PRO A 94 -40.60 -0.93 -3.93
CA PRO A 94 -42.02 -0.94 -3.62
C PRO A 94 -42.34 -0.51 -2.18
N LEU A 95 -41.50 -0.90 -1.22
CA LEU A 95 -41.65 -0.49 0.18
C LEU A 95 -41.47 1.02 0.34
N ARG A 96 -40.51 1.60 -0.38
CA ARG A 96 -40.29 3.05 -0.42
C ARG A 96 -41.51 3.78 -0.98
N GLN A 97 -42.09 3.28 -2.07
CA GLN A 97 -43.32 3.84 -2.66
C GLN A 97 -44.54 3.70 -1.73
N GLN A 98 -44.56 2.67 -0.87
CA GLN A 98 -45.55 2.51 0.21
C GLN A 98 -45.29 3.40 1.43
N GLY A 99 -44.33 4.33 1.35
CA GLY A 99 -44.02 5.29 2.40
C GLY A 99 -43.06 4.79 3.48
N ARG A 100 -42.42 3.62 3.31
CA ARG A 100 -41.36 3.16 4.23
C ARG A 100 -40.09 4.00 4.01
N ASP A 101 -39.43 4.40 5.09
CA ASP A 101 -38.17 5.14 5.02
C ASP A 101 -36.97 4.19 4.92
N VAL A 102 -36.80 3.57 3.76
CA VAL A 102 -35.70 2.66 3.44
C VAL A 102 -34.79 3.27 2.38
N GLY A 103 -33.52 2.89 2.39
CA GLY A 103 -32.51 3.26 1.40
C GLY A 103 -31.41 2.20 1.32
N ILE A 104 -30.42 2.42 0.47
CA ILE A 104 -29.30 1.49 0.24
C ILE A 104 -27.96 2.21 0.31
N SER A 105 -26.94 1.49 0.78
CA SER A 105 -25.54 1.89 0.78
C SER A 105 -24.75 1.00 -0.17
N ILE A 106 -23.92 1.61 -1.01
CA ILE A 106 -23.09 0.91 -2.00
C ILE A 106 -21.61 1.26 -1.81
N LYS A 107 -20.72 0.31 -2.08
CA LYS A 107 -19.26 0.52 -2.10
C LYS A 107 -18.77 0.45 -3.53
N LEU A 108 -17.92 1.40 -3.92
CA LEU A 108 -17.41 1.50 -5.29
C LEU A 108 -16.42 0.36 -5.59
N SER A 109 -15.63 -0.07 -4.58
CA SER A 109 -14.73 -1.21 -4.72
C SER A 109 -15.43 -2.53 -5.03
N ALA A 110 -16.72 -2.68 -4.71
CA ALA A 110 -17.51 -3.87 -5.06
C ALA A 110 -17.91 -3.90 -6.55
N LEU A 111 -17.80 -2.78 -7.25
CA LEU A 111 -18.36 -2.59 -8.59
C LEU A 111 -17.28 -2.40 -9.67
N HIS A 112 -16.01 -2.49 -9.31
CA HIS A 112 -14.89 -2.47 -10.25
C HIS A 112 -13.66 -3.14 -9.63
N PRO A 113 -13.04 -4.12 -10.31
CA PRO A 113 -11.98 -4.92 -9.70
C PRO A 113 -10.69 -4.14 -9.50
N ARG A 114 -10.49 -3.09 -10.32
CA ARG A 114 -9.33 -2.20 -10.27
C ARG A 114 -9.67 -0.79 -9.80
N TYR A 115 -10.53 -0.66 -8.79
CA TYR A 115 -10.92 0.64 -8.24
C TYR A 115 -9.77 1.31 -7.46
N GLY A 116 -8.96 2.10 -8.17
CA GLY A 116 -7.80 2.81 -7.64
C GLY A 116 -7.36 3.95 -8.56
N ALA A 117 -6.60 4.91 -8.00
CA ALA A 117 -6.22 6.16 -8.67
C ALA A 117 -5.47 5.95 -9.99
N TRP A 118 -4.64 4.92 -10.09
CA TRP A 118 -3.85 4.63 -11.29
C TRP A 118 -4.69 4.13 -12.47
N GLN A 119 -5.87 3.58 -12.16
CA GLN A 119 -6.82 3.05 -13.14
C GLN A 119 -7.97 4.03 -13.36
N ARG A 120 -7.74 5.33 -13.12
CA ARG A 120 -8.76 6.39 -13.14
C ARG A 120 -9.59 6.37 -14.42
N GLU A 121 -8.95 6.33 -15.59
CA GLU A 121 -9.64 6.33 -16.88
C GLU A 121 -10.55 5.10 -17.02
N ARG A 122 -9.99 3.91 -16.76
CA ARG A 122 -10.73 2.64 -16.76
C ARG A 122 -11.91 2.67 -15.80
N VAL A 123 -11.71 3.17 -14.59
CA VAL A 123 -12.77 3.34 -13.58
C VAL A 123 -13.85 4.29 -14.08
N LEU A 124 -13.50 5.47 -14.58
CA LEU A 124 -14.51 6.42 -15.07
C LEU A 124 -15.29 5.86 -16.26
N HIS A 125 -14.64 5.08 -17.13
CA HIS A 125 -15.28 4.45 -18.28
C HIS A 125 -16.16 3.25 -17.92
N GLU A 126 -15.74 2.39 -16.98
CA GLU A 126 -16.42 1.13 -16.66
C GLU A 126 -17.32 1.21 -15.42
N LEU A 127 -16.84 1.85 -14.34
CA LEU A 127 -17.56 1.92 -13.06
C LEU A 127 -18.72 2.91 -13.14
N VAL A 128 -18.55 4.09 -13.74
CA VAL A 128 -19.60 5.13 -13.76
C VAL A 128 -20.87 4.62 -14.46
N PRO A 129 -20.85 4.03 -15.66
CA PRO A 129 -22.06 3.48 -16.27
C PRO A 129 -22.72 2.39 -15.42
N ARG A 130 -21.91 1.55 -14.76
CA ARG A 130 -22.40 0.47 -13.90
C ARG A 130 -23.10 1.01 -12.66
N VAL A 131 -22.50 1.96 -11.96
CA VAL A 131 -23.14 2.62 -10.80
C VAL A 131 -24.38 3.40 -11.26
N LYS A 132 -24.33 4.02 -12.45
CA LYS A 132 -25.48 4.72 -13.03
C LYS A 132 -26.69 3.80 -13.20
N GLN A 133 -26.52 2.53 -13.59
CA GLN A 133 -27.63 1.58 -13.68
C GLN A 133 -28.33 1.38 -12.33
N LEU A 134 -27.56 1.24 -11.24
CA LEU A 134 -28.10 1.13 -9.88
C LEU A 134 -28.82 2.42 -9.45
N VAL A 135 -28.18 3.56 -9.71
CA VAL A 135 -28.71 4.89 -9.38
C VAL A 135 -30.00 5.19 -10.15
N ASP A 136 -30.08 4.87 -11.44
CA ASP A 136 -31.29 5.05 -12.25
C ASP A 136 -32.43 4.14 -11.77
N ALA A 137 -32.12 2.87 -11.45
CA ALA A 137 -33.09 1.94 -10.90
C ALA A 137 -33.65 2.43 -9.55
N ALA A 138 -32.77 2.91 -8.66
CA ALA A 138 -33.16 3.46 -7.36
C ALA A 138 -33.98 4.75 -7.51
N ARG A 139 -33.60 5.62 -8.45
CA ARG A 139 -34.35 6.84 -8.79
C ARG A 139 -35.78 6.54 -9.23
N GLY A 140 -36.01 5.47 -9.98
CA GLY A 140 -37.36 5.05 -10.39
C GLY A 140 -38.32 4.78 -9.22
N PHE A 141 -37.78 4.46 -8.04
CA PHE A 141 -38.56 4.22 -6.81
C PHE A 141 -38.44 5.36 -5.79
N ASP A 142 -37.75 6.46 -6.10
CA ASP A 142 -37.29 7.46 -5.12
C ASP A 142 -36.56 6.83 -3.91
N LEU A 143 -35.76 5.79 -4.16
CA LEU A 143 -35.00 5.08 -3.13
C LEU A 143 -33.64 5.75 -2.89
N PRO A 144 -33.36 6.30 -1.70
CA PRO A 144 -32.07 6.94 -1.43
C PRO A 144 -30.88 5.97 -1.56
N VAL A 145 -29.82 6.44 -2.21
CA VAL A 145 -28.55 5.73 -2.41
C VAL A 145 -27.43 6.53 -1.77
N CYS A 146 -26.69 5.92 -0.85
CA CYS A 146 -25.47 6.49 -0.27
C CYS A 146 -24.25 5.75 -0.82
N ILE A 147 -23.31 6.47 -1.42
CA ILE A 147 -21.98 5.93 -1.74
C ILE A 147 -21.15 5.97 -0.47
N ASP A 148 -20.72 4.81 0.01
CA ASP A 148 -19.88 4.71 1.21
C ASP A 148 -18.45 5.21 0.93
N ALA A 149 -17.80 5.73 1.97
CA ALA A 149 -16.41 6.16 1.92
C ALA A 149 -15.46 5.02 2.36
N GLU A 150 -14.42 4.80 1.58
CA GLU A 150 -13.45 3.71 1.75
C GLU A 150 -12.08 4.26 2.21
N GLU A 151 -10.97 3.71 1.72
CA GLU A 151 -9.60 4.15 2.03
C GLU A 151 -9.32 5.58 1.51
N ALA A 152 -8.42 6.30 2.17
CA ALA A 152 -8.09 7.70 1.81
C ALA A 152 -7.49 7.84 0.40
N ALA A 153 -6.85 6.77 -0.09
CA ALA A 153 -6.37 6.57 -1.45
C ALA A 153 -7.44 6.81 -2.53
N ARG A 154 -8.69 6.44 -2.22
CA ARG A 154 -9.81 6.41 -3.15
C ARG A 154 -10.67 7.66 -3.08
N LEU A 155 -10.37 8.58 -2.16
CA LEU A 155 -11.22 9.74 -1.90
C LEU A 155 -11.38 10.65 -3.13
N GLU A 156 -10.30 11.01 -3.81
CA GLU A 156 -10.41 11.91 -4.97
C GLU A 156 -11.19 11.24 -6.10
N LEU A 157 -10.85 9.99 -6.42
CA LEU A 157 -11.55 9.21 -7.44
C LEU A 157 -13.03 9.00 -7.12
N SER A 158 -13.41 8.84 -5.83
CA SER A 158 -14.81 8.71 -5.45
C SER A 158 -15.60 10.00 -5.67
N ILE A 159 -14.95 11.16 -5.50
CA ILE A 159 -15.56 12.46 -5.82
C ILE A 159 -15.76 12.61 -7.33
N ASP A 160 -14.83 12.15 -8.17
CA ASP A 160 -15.01 12.19 -9.63
C ASP A 160 -16.16 11.30 -10.10
N VAL A 161 -16.25 10.08 -9.55
CA VAL A 161 -17.38 9.17 -9.82
C VAL A 161 -18.69 9.79 -9.33
N PHE A 162 -18.70 10.38 -8.13
CA PHE A 162 -19.87 11.06 -7.60
C PHE A 162 -20.28 12.27 -8.44
N ASP A 163 -19.34 13.09 -8.92
CA ASP A 163 -19.59 14.23 -9.79
C ASP A 163 -20.27 13.78 -11.10
N ALA A 164 -19.68 12.79 -11.78
CA ALA A 164 -20.23 12.24 -13.02
C ALA A 164 -21.66 11.70 -12.84
N LEU A 165 -21.96 11.06 -11.71
CA LEU A 165 -23.29 10.56 -11.37
C LEU A 165 -24.26 11.68 -10.96
N SER A 166 -23.79 12.67 -10.19
CA SER A 166 -24.58 13.79 -9.70
C SER A 166 -25.18 14.60 -10.86
N ALA A 167 -24.36 14.85 -11.88
CA ALA A 167 -24.80 15.53 -13.10
C ALA A 167 -25.92 14.76 -13.83
N ALA A 168 -25.88 13.43 -13.82
CA ALA A 168 -26.87 12.57 -14.50
C ALA A 168 -28.23 12.47 -13.77
N VAL A 169 -28.29 12.88 -12.49
CA VAL A 169 -29.50 12.79 -11.65
C VAL A 169 -29.94 14.14 -11.08
N ARG A 170 -29.81 15.20 -11.88
CA ARG A 170 -30.40 16.52 -11.57
C ARG A 170 -31.89 16.40 -11.26
N GLY A 171 -32.35 17.16 -10.28
CA GLY A 171 -33.74 17.11 -9.79
C GLY A 171 -34.05 15.96 -8.82
N TRP A 172 -33.19 14.95 -8.70
CA TRP A 172 -33.38 13.86 -7.72
C TRP A 172 -32.45 14.01 -6.51
N GLY A 173 -33.03 14.17 -5.31
CA GLY A 173 -32.29 14.36 -4.06
C GLY A 173 -31.86 13.06 -3.35
N GLY A 174 -32.04 11.90 -3.97
CA GLY A 174 -31.78 10.60 -3.34
C GLY A 174 -30.33 10.12 -3.39
N LEU A 175 -29.49 10.65 -4.30
CA LEU A 175 -28.08 10.29 -4.40
C LEU A 175 -27.22 11.11 -3.43
N GLY A 176 -26.56 10.43 -2.50
CA GLY A 176 -25.66 11.00 -1.51
C GLY A 176 -24.35 10.24 -1.36
N LEU A 177 -23.49 10.71 -0.45
CA LEU A 177 -22.19 10.12 -0.15
C LEU A 177 -21.85 10.20 1.33
N ALA A 178 -20.93 9.35 1.79
CA ALA A 178 -20.33 9.45 3.11
C ALA A 178 -19.04 10.29 3.08
N VAL A 179 -18.79 11.03 4.17
CA VAL A 179 -17.56 11.80 4.40
C VAL A 179 -16.97 11.41 5.76
N GLN A 180 -15.67 11.15 5.79
CA GLN A 180 -14.96 10.65 6.97
C GLN A 180 -14.23 11.77 7.69
N ALA A 181 -14.73 12.16 8.86
CA ALA A 181 -14.18 13.26 9.66
C ALA A 181 -12.76 13.02 10.22
N TYR A 182 -12.30 11.77 10.28
CA TYR A 182 -10.94 11.45 10.70
C TYR A 182 -9.87 11.86 9.68
N GLN A 183 -10.25 12.18 8.43
CA GLN A 183 -9.31 12.59 7.39
C GLN A 183 -9.01 14.08 7.54
N THR A 184 -7.76 14.47 7.28
CA THR A 184 -7.35 15.87 7.30
C THR A 184 -7.99 16.70 6.17
N ARG A 185 -8.57 16.04 5.16
CA ARG A 185 -9.26 16.65 4.02
C ARG A 185 -10.79 16.79 4.19
N ALA A 186 -11.38 16.32 5.29
CA ALA A 186 -12.84 16.22 5.44
C ALA A 186 -13.61 17.54 5.18
N LEU A 187 -13.14 18.66 5.75
CA LEU A 187 -13.75 19.98 5.52
C LEU A 187 -13.64 20.44 4.07
N ALA A 188 -12.51 20.15 3.40
CA ALA A 188 -12.33 20.49 1.99
C ALA A 188 -13.28 19.67 1.10
N VAL A 189 -13.47 18.39 1.41
CA VAL A 189 -14.46 17.54 0.73
C VAL A 189 -15.86 18.10 0.89
N LEU A 190 -16.25 18.54 2.08
CA LEU A 190 -17.58 19.14 2.29
C LEU A 190 -17.77 20.40 1.44
N ARG A 191 -16.76 21.26 1.32
CA ARG A 191 -16.83 22.45 0.44
C ARG A 191 -17.01 22.05 -1.02
N GLU A 192 -16.32 20.99 -1.46
CA GLU A 192 -16.46 20.49 -2.83
C GLU A 192 -17.85 19.89 -3.07
N VAL A 193 -18.39 19.15 -2.10
CA VAL A 193 -19.79 18.65 -2.17
C VAL A 193 -20.78 19.80 -2.22
N GLU A 194 -20.59 20.88 -1.45
CA GLU A 194 -21.43 22.08 -1.52
C GLU A 194 -21.34 22.75 -2.90
N ARG A 195 -20.14 22.85 -3.48
CA ARG A 195 -19.93 23.39 -4.84
C ARG A 195 -20.68 22.56 -5.88
N LEU A 196 -20.59 21.23 -5.82
CA LEU A 196 -21.34 20.31 -6.70
C LEU A 196 -22.86 20.46 -6.51
N ALA A 197 -23.31 20.54 -5.27
CA ALA A 197 -24.72 20.72 -4.92
C ALA A 197 -25.30 22.03 -5.49
N GLN A 198 -24.53 23.13 -5.40
CA GLN A 198 -24.87 24.42 -6.01
C GLN A 198 -24.95 24.34 -7.53
N ARG A 199 -23.90 23.79 -8.17
CA ARG A 199 -23.82 23.63 -9.63
C ARG A 199 -25.01 22.83 -10.17
N ASP A 200 -25.41 21.77 -9.47
CA ASP A 200 -26.50 20.89 -9.90
C ASP A 200 -27.88 21.29 -9.35
N ALA A 201 -27.98 22.42 -8.65
CA ALA A 201 -29.20 22.93 -8.01
C ALA A 201 -29.91 21.87 -7.15
N ARG A 202 -29.13 21.17 -6.31
CA ARG A 202 -29.59 20.06 -5.49
C ARG A 202 -29.24 20.26 -4.03
N ARG A 203 -29.96 19.55 -3.17
CA ARG A 203 -29.57 19.32 -1.78
C ARG A 203 -29.03 17.89 -1.65
N ILE A 204 -27.73 17.75 -1.46
CA ILE A 204 -27.05 16.45 -1.46
C ILE A 204 -27.13 15.83 -0.06
N PRO A 205 -27.65 14.61 0.11
CA PRO A 205 -27.52 13.85 1.35
C PRO A 205 -26.05 13.53 1.64
N VAL A 206 -25.57 13.94 2.81
CA VAL A 206 -24.20 13.68 3.24
C VAL A 206 -24.21 12.96 4.57
N ARG A 207 -23.68 11.74 4.59
CA ARG A 207 -23.45 10.98 5.82
C ARG A 207 -22.08 11.32 6.40
N LEU A 208 -22.07 12.03 7.52
CA LEU A 208 -20.84 12.27 8.26
C LEU A 208 -20.56 11.10 9.20
N VAL A 209 -19.43 10.42 8.97
CA VAL A 209 -18.89 9.37 9.86
C VAL A 209 -17.55 9.83 10.43
N LYS A 210 -17.04 9.16 11.46
CA LYS A 210 -15.63 9.35 11.87
C LYS A 210 -14.68 8.75 10.84
N GLY A 211 -14.73 7.42 10.66
CA GLY A 211 -13.90 6.68 9.70
C GLY A 211 -13.66 5.25 10.19
N ALA A 212 -13.41 4.32 9.27
CA ALA A 212 -13.35 2.88 9.56
C ALA A 212 -12.02 2.21 9.18
N TYR A 213 -11.05 2.95 8.63
CA TYR A 213 -9.80 2.40 8.06
C TYR A 213 -8.54 2.89 8.80
N TRP A 214 -8.67 3.45 10.01
CA TRP A 214 -7.63 4.25 10.65
C TRP A 214 -6.29 3.50 10.78
N ASP A 215 -6.27 2.28 11.32
CA ASP A 215 -5.03 1.51 11.47
C ASP A 215 -4.36 1.20 10.12
N SER A 216 -5.17 0.98 9.08
CA SER A 216 -4.67 0.70 7.73
C SER A 216 -4.06 1.96 7.10
N GLU A 217 -4.64 3.13 7.33
CA GLU A 217 -4.08 4.41 6.87
C GLU A 217 -2.77 4.76 7.61
N ILE A 218 -2.69 4.47 8.91
CA ILE A 218 -1.43 4.62 9.68
C ILE A 218 -0.36 3.70 9.10
N LYS A 219 -0.66 2.41 8.93
CA LYS A 219 0.27 1.43 8.37
C LYS A 219 0.72 1.80 6.96
N ARG A 220 -0.21 2.18 6.08
CA ARG A 220 0.11 2.55 4.68
C ARG A 220 1.09 3.72 4.66
N ALA A 221 0.76 4.81 5.37
CA ALA A 221 1.62 5.99 5.40
C ALA A 221 3.02 5.70 5.94
N GLN A 222 3.15 4.83 6.96
CA GLN A 222 4.45 4.40 7.49
C GLN A 222 5.23 3.52 6.49
N ALA A 223 4.59 2.51 5.90
CA ALA A 223 5.21 1.58 4.97
C ALA A 223 5.68 2.29 3.69
N GLU A 224 4.85 3.18 3.15
CA GLU A 224 5.15 3.97 1.95
C GLU A 224 6.05 5.18 2.24
N GLY A 225 6.35 5.47 3.51
CA GLY A 225 7.22 6.59 3.90
C GLY A 225 6.62 7.95 3.52
N LEU A 226 5.30 8.09 3.56
CA LEU A 226 4.61 9.32 3.14
C LEU A 226 4.99 10.52 4.04
N PRO A 227 4.85 11.78 3.56
CA PRO A 227 5.19 12.97 4.34
C PRO A 227 4.41 13.11 5.65
N GLY A 228 3.24 12.46 5.75
CA GLY A 228 2.40 12.47 6.93
C GLY A 228 1.22 11.51 6.79
N TYR A 229 0.35 11.51 7.78
CA TYR A 229 -0.86 10.70 7.79
C TYR A 229 -2.00 11.42 7.07
N PRO A 230 -2.80 10.73 6.23
CA PRO A 230 -4.02 11.31 5.66
C PRO A 230 -5.15 11.41 6.70
N VAL A 231 -4.93 10.87 7.90
CA VAL A 231 -5.87 10.85 9.03
C VAL A 231 -5.25 11.46 10.28
N TYR A 232 -6.10 11.96 11.18
CA TYR A 232 -5.64 12.39 12.50
C TYR A 232 -5.14 11.20 13.32
N THR A 233 -4.02 11.36 14.01
CA THR A 233 -3.39 10.31 14.84
C THR A 233 -3.91 10.26 16.27
N ARG A 234 -4.67 11.27 16.68
CA ARG A 234 -5.32 11.38 17.99
C ARG A 234 -6.82 11.34 17.82
N LYS A 235 -7.50 10.55 18.64
CA LYS A 235 -8.96 10.40 18.56
C LYS A 235 -9.67 11.72 18.84
N GLU A 236 -9.13 12.56 19.72
CA GLU A 236 -9.68 13.88 20.08
C GLU A 236 -9.72 14.82 18.87
N HIS A 237 -8.73 14.73 17.99
CA HIS A 237 -8.69 15.53 16.76
C HIS A 237 -9.76 15.08 15.76
N THR A 238 -10.01 13.76 15.66
CA THR A 238 -11.13 13.22 14.88
C THR A 238 -12.48 13.69 15.43
N ASP A 239 -12.65 13.72 16.76
CA ASP A 239 -13.87 14.21 17.39
C ASP A 239 -14.09 15.71 17.13
N LEU A 240 -13.04 16.52 17.27
CA LEU A 240 -13.09 17.95 16.95
C LEU A 240 -13.42 18.17 15.46
N SER A 241 -12.74 17.45 14.57
CA SER A 241 -13.00 17.49 13.13
C SER A 241 -14.45 17.10 12.80
N TYR A 242 -15.00 16.08 13.48
CA TYR A 242 -16.39 15.68 13.32
C TYR A 242 -17.36 16.81 13.69
N LEU A 243 -17.11 17.51 14.81
CA LEU A 243 -17.95 18.65 15.21
C LEU A 243 -17.80 19.86 14.27
N ALA A 244 -16.59 20.13 13.79
CA ALA A 244 -16.35 21.18 12.80
C ALA A 244 -17.07 20.88 11.47
N CYS A 245 -16.97 19.64 10.98
CA CYS A 245 -17.70 19.17 9.81
C CYS A 245 -19.21 19.26 10.02
N ALA A 246 -19.71 18.87 11.20
CA ALA A 246 -21.13 18.97 11.51
C ALA A 246 -21.64 20.41 11.52
N ALA A 247 -20.88 21.33 12.10
CA ALA A 247 -21.21 22.76 12.07
C ALA A 247 -21.26 23.30 10.62
N GLN A 248 -20.29 22.95 9.77
CA GLN A 248 -20.31 23.32 8.35
C GLN A 248 -21.55 22.76 7.64
N MET A 249 -21.85 21.47 7.82
CA MET A 249 -23.00 20.83 7.19
C MET A 249 -24.34 21.45 7.64
N LEU A 250 -24.49 21.80 8.92
CA LEU A 250 -25.69 22.47 9.45
C LEU A 250 -25.83 23.91 8.92
N GLY A 251 -24.71 24.59 8.68
CA GLY A 251 -24.68 25.93 8.08
C GLY A 251 -25.06 25.95 6.59
N SER A 252 -24.92 24.83 5.89
CA SER A 252 -25.17 24.77 4.45
C SER A 252 -26.66 24.49 4.12
N PRO A 253 -27.30 25.27 3.23
CA PRO A 253 -28.62 24.92 2.71
C PRO A 253 -28.55 23.81 1.63
N HIS A 254 -27.35 23.54 1.09
CA HIS A 254 -27.14 22.60 -0.01
C HIS A 254 -26.81 21.17 0.46
N ILE A 255 -26.58 20.98 1.76
CA ILE A 255 -26.36 19.66 2.34
C ILE A 255 -27.59 19.23 3.15
N ARG A 256 -28.03 17.99 2.94
CA ARG A 256 -28.93 17.29 3.85
C ARG A 256 -28.09 16.43 4.78
N ALA A 257 -27.91 16.92 6.00
CA ALA A 257 -26.99 16.33 6.96
C ALA A 257 -27.53 15.03 7.57
N ALA A 258 -26.68 14.00 7.61
CA ALA A 258 -26.90 12.76 8.33
C ALA A 258 -25.70 12.46 9.23
N PHE A 259 -25.90 12.47 10.55
CA PHE A 259 -24.83 12.34 11.54
C PHE A 259 -24.75 10.91 12.08
N ALA A 260 -23.78 10.13 11.60
CA ALA A 260 -23.58 8.74 12.00
C ALA A 260 -22.63 8.64 13.20
N THR A 261 -23.15 8.34 14.39
CA THR A 261 -22.34 8.23 15.61
C THR A 261 -22.98 7.36 16.68
N HIS A 262 -22.17 6.63 17.44
CA HIS A 262 -22.57 5.94 18.67
C HIS A 262 -22.08 6.65 19.94
N ASN A 263 -21.38 7.77 19.76
CA ASN A 263 -20.85 8.56 20.85
C ASN A 263 -21.92 9.54 21.36
N ALA A 264 -22.34 9.36 22.62
CA ALA A 264 -23.39 10.16 23.25
C ALA A 264 -23.02 11.65 23.37
N TYR A 265 -21.73 11.97 23.55
CA TYR A 265 -21.24 13.35 23.55
C TYR A 265 -21.36 13.96 22.15
N SER A 266 -20.92 13.27 21.10
CA SER A 266 -21.08 13.74 19.72
C SER A 266 -22.57 13.93 19.36
N PHE A 267 -23.45 13.04 19.82
CA PHE A 267 -24.90 13.22 19.72
C PHE A 267 -25.36 14.52 20.38
N ALA A 268 -25.05 14.74 21.66
CA ALA A 268 -25.48 15.93 22.38
C ALA A 268 -24.91 17.24 21.79
N ALA A 269 -23.62 17.23 21.41
CA ALA A 269 -22.96 18.37 20.80
C ALA A 269 -23.57 18.76 19.45
N VAL A 270 -23.87 17.78 18.59
CA VAL A 270 -24.56 18.04 17.31
C VAL A 270 -25.95 18.65 17.53
N ARG A 271 -26.70 18.22 18.56
CA ARG A 271 -27.99 18.85 18.89
C ARG A 271 -27.83 20.31 19.26
N ALA A 272 -26.83 20.63 20.08
CA ALA A 272 -26.54 22.01 20.47
C ALA A 272 -26.12 22.86 19.25
N LEU A 273 -25.31 22.32 18.35
CA LEU A 273 -24.94 22.98 17.09
C LEU A 273 -26.17 23.21 16.19
N ALA A 274 -27.06 22.23 16.08
CA ALA A 274 -28.28 22.36 15.29
C ALA A 274 -29.23 23.42 15.87
N GLN A 275 -29.33 23.51 17.20
CA GLN A 275 -30.08 24.58 17.88
C GLN A 275 -29.46 25.95 17.62
N ALA A 276 -28.14 26.08 17.74
CA ALA A 276 -27.45 27.33 17.45
C ALA A 276 -27.62 27.77 15.98
N ALA A 277 -27.75 26.82 15.05
CA ALA A 277 -27.98 27.08 13.63
C ALA A 277 -29.47 27.29 13.26
N GLY A 278 -30.42 27.07 14.19
CA GLY A 278 -31.86 27.09 13.88
C GLY A 278 -32.31 25.97 12.93
N ARG A 279 -31.65 24.81 13.01
CA ARG A 279 -31.85 23.64 12.12
C ARG A 279 -32.20 22.38 12.92
N GLU A 280 -32.89 22.51 14.06
CA GLU A 280 -33.16 21.41 15.00
C GLU A 280 -33.96 20.23 14.41
N ARG A 281 -34.60 20.44 13.26
CA ARG A 281 -35.41 19.44 12.55
C ARG A 281 -34.89 19.10 11.14
N ASP A 282 -33.78 19.71 10.72
CA ASP A 282 -33.32 19.67 9.32
C ASP A 282 -32.08 18.77 9.13
N PHE A 283 -32.05 17.64 9.82
CA PHE A 283 -31.03 16.60 9.71
C PHE A 283 -31.57 15.26 10.23
N GLU A 284 -30.81 14.19 10.03
CA GLU A 284 -31.07 12.89 10.70
C GLU A 284 -29.81 12.41 11.45
N TYR A 285 -30.02 11.56 12.45
CA TYR A 285 -28.94 10.74 13.00
C TYR A 285 -28.90 9.40 12.27
N GLN A 286 -27.75 8.74 12.34
CA GLN A 286 -27.62 7.37 11.87
C GLN A 286 -26.83 6.50 12.84
N CYS A 287 -27.13 5.21 12.85
CA CYS A 287 -26.42 4.25 13.67
C CYS A 287 -26.35 2.87 13.02
N LEU A 288 -25.31 2.11 13.34
CA LEU A 288 -25.22 0.69 12.98
C LEU A 288 -26.20 -0.15 13.79
N HIS A 289 -26.80 -1.12 13.11
CA HIS A 289 -27.61 -2.17 13.71
C HIS A 289 -26.84 -2.95 14.78
N GLY A 290 -27.53 -3.30 15.86
CA GLY A 290 -27.01 -4.10 16.97
C GLY A 290 -26.03 -3.35 17.87
N MET A 291 -25.88 -2.04 17.70
CA MET A 291 -24.88 -1.25 18.42
C MET A 291 -25.42 0.08 18.90
N GLY A 292 -26.01 0.87 18.00
CA GLY A 292 -26.39 2.25 18.34
C GLY A 292 -27.79 2.41 18.90
N GLU A 293 -28.68 1.44 18.67
CA GLU A 293 -30.08 1.52 19.07
C GLU A 293 -30.29 1.90 20.54
N PRO A 294 -29.56 1.33 21.53
CA PRO A 294 -29.75 1.67 22.95
C PRO A 294 -29.58 3.18 23.25
N LEU A 295 -28.60 3.85 22.64
CA LEU A 295 -28.39 5.29 22.82
C LEU A 295 -29.59 6.08 22.32
N TYR A 296 -30.06 5.77 21.11
CA TYR A 296 -31.12 6.52 20.45
C TYR A 296 -32.50 6.22 21.04
N ASP A 297 -32.75 4.99 21.46
CA ASP A 297 -33.99 4.61 22.14
C ASP A 297 -34.07 5.27 23.52
N ALA A 298 -32.95 5.36 24.27
CA ALA A 298 -32.89 6.11 25.52
C ALA A 298 -33.13 7.62 25.29
N ALA A 299 -32.53 8.21 24.26
CA ALA A 299 -32.77 9.60 23.90
C ALA A 299 -34.23 9.86 23.49
N ARG A 300 -34.86 8.93 22.77
CA ARG A 300 -36.28 8.98 22.40
C ARG A 300 -37.18 8.93 23.63
N ALA A 301 -36.95 7.98 24.54
CA ALA A 301 -37.72 7.83 25.77
C ALA A 301 -37.66 9.08 26.67
N GLN A 302 -36.55 9.81 26.64
CA GLN A 302 -36.37 11.06 27.39
C GLN A 302 -36.92 12.31 26.67
N GLY A 303 -37.57 12.17 25.51
CA GLY A 303 -38.02 13.32 24.71
C GLY A 303 -36.87 14.16 24.15
N ARG A 304 -35.66 13.61 24.10
CA ARG A 304 -34.43 14.26 23.65
C ARG A 304 -34.10 13.95 22.18
N LEU A 305 -34.92 13.17 21.50
CA LEU A 305 -34.78 12.85 20.08
C LEU A 305 -35.91 13.51 19.29
N GLY A 306 -35.59 14.60 18.60
CA GLY A 306 -36.53 15.37 17.78
C GLY A 306 -36.38 15.18 16.25
N VAL A 307 -35.51 14.25 15.84
CA VAL A 307 -35.16 13.98 14.45
C VAL A 307 -35.15 12.47 14.17
N PRO A 308 -35.27 12.02 12.91
CA PRO A 308 -35.17 10.62 12.55
C PRO A 308 -33.81 10.01 12.89
N VAL A 309 -33.79 8.69 13.11
CA VAL A 309 -32.58 7.88 13.25
C VAL A 309 -32.63 6.77 12.23
N ARG A 310 -31.70 6.77 11.28
CA ARG A 310 -31.56 5.73 10.26
C ARG A 310 -30.61 4.63 10.72
N ILE A 311 -31.09 3.39 10.69
CA ILE A 311 -30.31 2.21 11.03
C ILE A 311 -29.60 1.71 9.78
N TYR A 312 -28.28 1.71 9.83
CA TYR A 312 -27.44 1.06 8.83
C TYR A 312 -27.43 -0.45 9.11
N ALA A 313 -28.00 -1.21 8.19
CA ALA A 313 -28.37 -2.61 8.35
C ALA A 313 -27.59 -3.50 7.38
N PRO A 314 -26.56 -4.24 7.86
CA PRO A 314 -25.76 -5.12 7.02
C PRO A 314 -26.54 -6.37 6.61
N VAL A 315 -26.48 -6.72 5.33
CA VAL A 315 -27.19 -7.84 4.72
C VAL A 315 -26.25 -8.65 3.85
N GLY A 316 -26.12 -9.94 4.13
CA GLY A 316 -25.35 -10.85 3.30
C GLY A 316 -25.06 -12.18 3.96
N ALA A 317 -24.64 -13.15 3.14
CA ALA A 317 -24.32 -14.50 3.59
C ALA A 317 -23.20 -14.50 4.63
N PHE A 318 -23.24 -15.49 5.51
CA PHE A 318 -22.33 -15.59 6.66
C PHE A 318 -20.85 -15.72 6.28
N ASP A 319 -20.55 -16.33 5.13
CA ASP A 319 -19.17 -16.50 4.64
C ASP A 319 -18.57 -15.17 4.15
N ALA A 320 -19.41 -14.25 3.64
CA ALA A 320 -19.00 -12.91 3.23
C ALA A 320 -18.76 -11.96 4.43
N LEU A 321 -18.95 -12.46 5.66
CA LEU A 321 -19.08 -11.64 6.85
C LEU A 321 -17.80 -11.48 7.64
N LEU A 322 -16.85 -12.41 7.50
CA LEU A 322 -15.64 -12.43 8.33
C LEU A 322 -14.78 -11.16 8.18
N PRO A 323 -14.48 -10.64 6.97
CA PRO A 323 -13.71 -9.40 6.81
C PRO A 323 -14.43 -8.18 7.41
N TYR A 324 -15.74 -8.11 7.17
CA TYR A 324 -16.62 -7.08 7.73
C TYR A 324 -16.63 -7.12 9.26
N LEU A 325 -16.82 -8.30 9.84
CA LEU A 325 -16.92 -8.51 11.29
C LEU A 325 -15.61 -8.15 12.00
N VAL A 326 -14.45 -8.50 11.43
CA VAL A 326 -13.14 -8.10 12.00
C VAL A 326 -13.04 -6.58 12.09
N ARG A 327 -13.38 -5.84 11.02
CA ARG A 327 -13.35 -4.38 11.03
C ARG A 327 -14.38 -3.80 12.01
N ARG A 328 -15.60 -4.35 12.07
CA ARG A 328 -16.63 -3.91 13.04
C ARG A 328 -16.19 -4.10 14.48
N LEU A 329 -15.53 -5.21 14.79
CA LEU A 329 -14.99 -5.49 16.12
C LEU A 329 -13.83 -4.56 16.47
N LEU A 330 -13.00 -4.16 15.52
CA LEU A 330 -11.93 -3.18 15.75
C LEU A 330 -12.47 -1.77 16.01
N GLU A 331 -13.45 -1.31 15.22
CA GLU A 331 -14.05 0.02 15.34
C GLU A 331 -14.63 0.29 16.74
N ASN A 332 -15.31 -0.70 17.32
CA ASN A 332 -16.02 -0.53 18.58
C ASN A 332 -15.34 -1.22 19.79
N GLY A 333 -14.42 -2.16 19.55
CA GLY A 333 -13.67 -2.87 20.58
C GLY A 333 -12.31 -2.25 20.93
N ALA A 334 -11.88 -1.20 20.23
CA ALA A 334 -10.66 -0.47 20.59
C ALA A 334 -10.78 0.18 21.98
N ASN A 335 -9.69 0.21 22.75
CA ASN A 335 -9.65 0.80 24.10
C ASN A 335 -10.06 2.29 24.14
N THR A 336 -9.97 2.98 23.00
CA THR A 336 -10.36 4.38 22.81
C THR A 336 -11.80 4.55 22.30
N SER A 337 -12.51 3.45 22.01
CA SER A 337 -13.91 3.49 21.61
C SER A 337 -14.81 3.90 22.78
N PHE A 338 -15.79 4.76 22.48
CA PHE A 338 -16.76 5.22 23.46
C PHE A 338 -17.56 4.07 24.08
N LEU A 339 -17.97 3.09 23.27
CA LEU A 339 -18.74 1.93 23.75
C LEU A 339 -17.91 1.05 24.68
N HIS A 340 -16.64 0.83 24.36
CA HIS A 340 -15.73 0.11 25.23
C HIS A 340 -15.52 0.87 26.55
N GLN A 341 -15.26 2.17 26.48
CA GLN A 341 -15.08 3.00 27.66
C GLN A 341 -16.31 3.01 28.56
N LEU A 342 -17.51 3.15 27.99
CA LEU A 342 -18.77 3.11 28.73
C LEU A 342 -18.99 1.77 29.43
N ALA A 343 -18.68 0.65 28.76
CA ALA A 343 -18.79 -0.69 29.35
C ALA A 343 -17.79 -0.92 30.50
N THR A 344 -16.69 -0.18 30.52
CA THR A 344 -15.63 -0.29 31.55
C THR A 344 -15.64 0.84 32.59
N ALA A 345 -16.53 1.82 32.46
CA ALA A 345 -16.58 2.99 33.33
C ALA A 345 -17.27 2.66 34.66
N ASP A 346 -16.72 3.20 35.76
CA ASP A 346 -17.39 3.18 37.05
C ASP A 346 -18.59 4.13 37.02
N ALA A 347 -19.79 3.60 37.28
CA ALA A 347 -21.06 4.33 37.24
C ALA A 347 -21.10 5.53 38.23
N ALA A 348 -20.21 5.55 39.24
CA ALA A 348 -20.13 6.60 40.24
C ALA A 348 -19.45 7.91 39.76
N ALA A 349 -18.79 7.94 38.60
CA ALA A 349 -17.90 9.05 38.21
C ALA A 349 -18.59 10.29 37.58
N GLY A 350 -19.91 10.29 37.40
CA GLY A 350 -20.71 11.46 36.95
C GLY A 350 -20.41 11.99 35.52
N ASN A 351 -21.05 13.11 35.15
CA ASN A 351 -20.94 13.74 33.80
C ASN A 351 -19.55 14.32 33.48
N THR A 352 -18.72 14.62 34.49
CA THR A 352 -17.36 15.13 34.32
C THR A 352 -16.41 14.06 33.78
N ALA A 353 -16.64 12.78 34.12
CA ALA A 353 -15.90 11.67 33.54
C ALA A 353 -16.10 11.57 32.01
N LEU A 354 -17.31 11.85 31.51
CA LEU A 354 -17.63 11.84 30.06
C LEU A 354 -16.86 12.90 29.25
N LEU A 355 -16.56 14.06 29.84
CA LEU A 355 -15.64 15.06 29.27
C LEU A 355 -14.15 14.64 29.42
N ALA A 356 -13.82 13.95 30.51
CA ALA A 356 -12.47 13.48 30.85
C ALA A 356 -12.09 12.10 30.25
N LEU A 357 -12.99 11.45 29.48
CA LEU A 357 -12.80 10.11 28.89
C LEU A 357 -11.69 10.02 27.81
N HIS A 358 -10.89 11.06 27.66
CA HIS A 358 -9.76 11.10 26.74
C HIS A 358 -8.48 10.69 27.49
N LYS A 359 -8.22 9.39 27.57
CA LYS A 359 -6.87 8.90 27.89
C LYS A 359 -5.92 9.42 26.81
N ALA A 360 -4.77 9.97 27.21
CA ALA A 360 -3.74 10.40 26.28
C ALA A 360 -3.41 9.27 25.28
N THR A 361 -3.70 9.50 24.00
CA THR A 361 -3.30 8.57 22.94
C THR A 361 -1.77 8.63 22.82
N PRO A 362 -1.05 7.49 22.91
CA PRO A 362 0.40 7.48 22.74
C PRO A 362 0.81 8.13 21.42
N ALA A 363 1.93 8.84 21.41
CA ALA A 363 2.44 9.44 20.18
C ALA A 363 2.80 8.34 19.17
N ILE A 364 2.16 8.36 18.01
CA ILE A 364 2.49 7.49 16.88
C ILE A 364 3.67 8.13 16.15
N ALA A 365 4.76 7.37 15.98
CA ALA A 365 5.92 7.85 15.23
C ALA A 365 5.50 8.28 13.82
N ALA A 366 5.91 9.47 13.37
CA ALA A 366 5.70 9.87 11.98
C ALA A 366 6.43 8.92 11.02
N PRO A 367 5.99 8.76 9.76
CA PRO A 367 6.65 7.86 8.80
C PRO A 367 8.17 8.07 8.69
N ALA A 368 8.63 9.32 8.67
CA ALA A 368 10.06 9.67 8.64
C ALA A 368 10.84 9.27 9.91
N ALA A 369 10.16 9.15 11.05
CA ALA A 369 10.74 8.86 12.37
C ALA A 369 10.52 7.40 12.81
N LEU A 370 10.07 6.53 11.91
CA LEU A 370 9.65 5.15 12.22
C LEU A 370 10.71 4.34 12.98
N PHE A 371 11.99 4.58 12.69
CA PHE A 371 13.11 3.83 13.26
C PHE A 371 13.82 4.56 14.43
N GLY A 372 13.32 5.72 14.86
CA GLY A 372 13.89 6.50 15.95
C GLY A 372 15.27 7.09 15.61
N ALA A 373 16.34 6.32 15.86
CA ALA A 373 17.73 6.77 15.72
C ALA A 373 18.17 7.03 14.27
N ARG A 374 17.52 6.40 13.29
CA ARG A 374 17.69 6.72 11.86
C ARG A 374 16.40 7.25 11.27
N ARG A 375 16.55 8.17 10.32
CA ARG A 375 15.46 8.65 9.48
C ARG A 375 15.09 7.57 8.44
N ASN A 376 13.79 7.34 8.26
CA ASN A 376 13.24 6.48 7.20
C ASN A 376 13.31 7.19 5.86
N ALA A 377 13.53 6.48 4.76
CA ALA A 377 13.43 7.02 3.40
C ALA A 377 12.02 7.54 3.11
N GLN A 378 11.91 8.79 2.67
CA GLN A 378 10.63 9.37 2.25
C GLN A 378 10.18 8.79 0.91
N GLY A 379 8.90 8.47 0.78
CA GLY A 379 8.28 8.05 -0.48
C GLY A 379 7.44 9.14 -1.15
N VAL A 380 6.71 8.74 -2.18
CA VAL A 380 5.89 9.61 -3.03
C VAL A 380 4.45 9.10 -3.02
N ASP A 381 3.50 9.98 -2.70
CA ASP A 381 2.08 9.64 -2.74
C ASP A 381 1.55 9.67 -4.19
N LEU A 382 1.83 8.60 -4.93
CA LEU A 382 1.39 8.44 -6.33
C LEU A 382 -0.13 8.22 -6.45
N GLN A 383 -0.89 8.20 -5.36
CA GLN A 383 -2.34 8.11 -5.39
C GLN A 383 -2.99 9.49 -5.52
N ARG A 384 -2.25 10.56 -5.19
CA ARG A 384 -2.67 11.94 -5.43
C ARG A 384 -2.37 12.35 -6.87
N ALA A 385 -3.40 12.80 -7.59
CA ALA A 385 -3.28 13.08 -9.01
C ALA A 385 -2.26 14.19 -9.34
N ASP A 386 -2.21 15.24 -8.50
CA ASP A 386 -1.28 16.36 -8.66
C ASP A 386 0.18 15.93 -8.44
N VAL A 387 0.43 15.13 -7.40
CA VAL A 387 1.75 14.58 -7.08
C VAL A 387 2.21 13.62 -8.17
N ALA A 388 1.34 12.68 -8.57
CA ALA A 388 1.66 11.67 -9.57
C ALA A 388 1.97 12.30 -10.94
N SER A 389 1.15 13.25 -11.38
CA SER A 389 1.35 13.98 -12.65
C SER A 389 2.69 14.72 -12.67
N ALA A 390 3.00 15.50 -11.63
CA ALA A 390 4.25 16.24 -11.54
C ALA A 390 5.48 15.29 -11.47
N PHE A 391 5.37 14.20 -10.71
CA PHE A 391 6.46 13.26 -10.51
C PHE A 391 6.76 12.44 -11.77
N CYS A 392 5.72 11.92 -12.44
CA CYS A 392 5.89 11.09 -13.64
C CYS A 392 6.30 11.90 -14.88
N ALA A 393 6.06 13.21 -14.87
CA ALA A 393 6.51 14.14 -15.92
C ALA A 393 7.97 14.60 -15.76
N THR A 394 8.74 14.02 -14.83
CA THR A 394 10.14 14.38 -14.60
C THR A 394 10.96 14.19 -15.88
N PRO A 395 11.60 15.26 -16.41
CA PRO A 395 12.46 15.14 -17.58
C PRO A 395 13.65 14.24 -17.29
N LEU A 396 13.93 13.30 -18.17
CA LEU A 396 15.10 12.43 -18.08
C LEU A 396 16.14 12.86 -19.13
N PRO A 397 17.24 13.51 -18.73
CA PRO A 397 18.34 13.79 -19.65
C PRO A 397 19.04 12.49 -20.06
N GLN A 398 19.61 12.45 -21.27
CA GLN A 398 20.43 11.33 -21.67
C GLN A 398 21.67 11.22 -20.78
N VAL A 399 21.89 10.03 -20.22
CA VAL A 399 23.05 9.73 -19.37
C VAL A 399 24.13 9.06 -20.21
N HIS A 400 25.36 9.53 -20.09
CA HIS A 400 26.52 8.96 -20.78
C HIS A 400 27.48 8.36 -19.76
N ALA A 401 27.27 7.08 -19.44
CA ALA A 401 28.08 6.36 -18.45
C ALA A 401 29.47 6.04 -19.00
N VAL A 402 30.48 6.23 -18.13
CA VAL A 402 31.87 5.86 -18.39
C VAL A 402 32.48 5.24 -17.13
N PRO A 403 33.57 4.47 -17.25
CA PRO A 403 34.37 4.03 -16.11
C PRO A 403 34.87 5.20 -15.26
N VAL A 404 34.85 5.04 -13.93
CA VAL A 404 35.22 6.06 -12.93
C VAL A 404 36.31 5.49 -12.02
N TYR A 405 37.53 6.02 -12.10
CA TYR A 405 38.66 5.55 -11.29
C TYR A 405 39.80 6.56 -11.03
N THR A 406 39.64 7.84 -11.38
CA THR A 406 40.62 8.91 -11.14
C THR A 406 39.93 10.21 -10.71
N PRO A 407 40.57 11.08 -9.88
CA PRO A 407 40.00 12.37 -9.48
C PRO A 407 39.78 13.37 -10.63
N THR A 408 40.32 13.09 -11.82
CA THR A 408 40.30 13.95 -13.01
C THR A 408 39.43 13.39 -14.15
N SER A 409 38.66 12.32 -13.95
CA SER A 409 37.88 11.70 -15.05
C SER A 409 36.75 12.58 -15.60
N ALA A 410 36.44 13.72 -14.96
CA ALA A 410 35.60 14.78 -15.55
C ALA A 410 36.23 15.42 -16.81
N GLN A 411 37.51 15.14 -17.12
CA GLN A 411 38.22 15.62 -18.31
C GLN A 411 38.90 14.50 -19.12
N ASN A 412 38.52 13.23 -18.96
CA ASN A 412 38.99 12.19 -19.89
C ASN A 412 38.30 12.38 -21.26
N THR A 413 38.93 13.24 -22.06
CA THR A 413 38.78 13.35 -23.49
C THR A 413 38.98 11.96 -24.08
N LEU A 414 37.93 11.49 -24.76
CA LEU A 414 37.88 10.37 -25.68
C LEU A 414 39.27 9.96 -26.19
N GLY A 415 39.84 8.91 -25.58
CA GLY A 415 40.96 8.20 -26.17
C GLY A 415 40.52 7.63 -27.51
N SER A 416 41.28 7.96 -28.56
CA SER A 416 41.10 7.62 -29.96
C SER A 416 41.25 6.11 -30.25
N ASN A 417 40.49 5.26 -29.56
CA ASN A 417 40.31 3.86 -29.94
C ASN A 417 38.89 3.69 -30.50
N PRO A 418 38.72 3.46 -31.81
CA PRO A 418 37.40 3.24 -32.41
C PRO A 418 36.66 2.00 -31.87
N MET A 419 37.33 1.11 -31.13
CA MET A 419 36.73 -0.01 -30.36
C MET A 419 36.10 0.40 -29.02
N LEU A 420 36.36 1.63 -28.52
CA LEU A 420 35.87 2.14 -27.23
C LEU A 420 34.70 3.13 -27.38
N GLN A 421 33.95 3.04 -28.49
CA GLN A 421 32.80 3.91 -28.73
C GLN A 421 31.67 3.64 -27.73
N PRO A 422 31.00 4.67 -27.20
CA PRO A 422 29.81 4.48 -26.38
C PRO A 422 28.73 3.70 -27.12
N VAL A 423 28.15 2.70 -26.45
CA VAL A 423 27.05 1.88 -26.95
C VAL A 423 25.74 2.39 -26.37
N PRO A 424 24.63 2.45 -27.14
CA PRO A 424 23.35 2.89 -26.61
C PRO A 424 22.81 1.92 -25.55
N VAL A 425 22.22 2.49 -24.49
CA VAL A 425 21.41 1.75 -23.50
C VAL A 425 19.96 2.00 -23.86
N LEU A 426 19.21 0.92 -24.09
CA LEU A 426 17.86 0.97 -24.64
C LEU A 426 16.83 0.71 -23.55
N ASN A 427 15.68 1.37 -23.66
CA ASN A 427 14.53 1.12 -22.82
C ASN A 427 13.94 -0.27 -23.17
N PRO A 428 13.78 -1.19 -22.20
CA PRO A 428 13.32 -2.55 -22.48
C PRO A 428 11.87 -2.64 -22.97
N ALA A 429 11.05 -1.60 -22.75
CA ALA A 429 9.65 -1.57 -23.17
C ALA A 429 9.48 -1.00 -24.59
N THR A 430 10.31 -0.03 -24.99
CA THR A 430 10.12 0.75 -26.22
C THR A 430 11.27 0.65 -27.22
N GLY A 431 12.44 0.16 -26.80
CA GLY A 431 13.68 0.17 -27.59
C GLY A 431 14.29 1.56 -27.78
N ALA A 432 13.72 2.61 -27.20
CA ALA A 432 14.25 3.97 -27.30
C ALA A 432 15.56 4.12 -26.52
N ALA A 433 16.50 4.93 -27.04
CA ALA A 433 17.76 5.18 -26.35
C ALA A 433 17.55 6.05 -25.10
N VAL A 434 17.90 5.49 -23.94
CA VAL A 434 17.90 6.19 -22.63
C VAL A 434 19.19 7.00 -22.46
N GLY A 435 20.29 6.48 -23.01
CA GLY A 435 21.61 7.06 -22.88
C GLY A 435 22.65 6.17 -23.58
N SER A 436 23.90 6.28 -23.17
CA SER A 436 24.98 5.43 -23.69
C SER A 436 25.98 5.05 -22.61
N VAL A 437 26.70 3.96 -22.83
CA VAL A 437 27.76 3.49 -21.93
C VAL A 437 29.04 3.20 -22.70
N ARG A 438 30.17 3.67 -22.19
CA ARG A 438 31.49 3.15 -22.58
C ARG A 438 31.82 1.97 -21.66
N TRP A 439 32.04 0.80 -22.24
CA TRP A 439 32.46 -0.37 -21.46
C TRP A 439 33.90 -0.21 -20.96
N ALA A 440 34.15 -0.71 -19.75
CA ALA A 440 35.47 -0.80 -19.15
C ALA A 440 36.30 -1.85 -19.88
N ASP A 441 37.58 -1.53 -20.13
CA ASP A 441 38.56 -2.48 -20.66
C ASP A 441 39.54 -2.97 -19.58
N ALA A 442 40.48 -3.82 -19.96
CA ALA A 442 41.51 -4.34 -19.05
C ALA A 442 42.40 -3.22 -18.46
N GLY A 443 42.62 -2.14 -19.19
CA GLY A 443 43.37 -0.97 -18.73
C GLY A 443 42.61 -0.19 -17.65
N ASP A 444 41.30 0.00 -17.84
CA ASP A 444 40.40 0.59 -16.84
C ASP A 444 40.38 -0.24 -15.55
N VAL A 445 40.26 -1.58 -15.66
CA VAL A 445 40.30 -2.50 -14.52
C VAL A 445 41.61 -2.37 -13.75
N SER A 446 42.74 -2.38 -14.46
CA SER A 446 44.06 -2.30 -13.84
C SER A 446 44.27 -0.98 -13.10
N GLN A 447 43.83 0.14 -13.69
CA GLN A 447 43.92 1.48 -13.10
C GLN A 447 43.01 1.62 -11.88
N ALA A 448 41.76 1.16 -11.94
CA ALA A 448 40.83 1.19 -10.82
C ALA A 448 41.33 0.39 -9.61
N LEU A 449 41.90 -0.79 -9.84
CA LEU A 449 42.48 -1.60 -8.77
C LEU A 449 43.76 -0.99 -8.19
N ALA A 450 44.59 -0.34 -9.02
CA ALA A 450 45.77 0.38 -8.55
C ALA A 450 45.38 1.59 -7.68
N ALA A 451 44.43 2.39 -8.14
CA ALA A 451 43.89 3.52 -7.39
C ALA A 451 43.27 3.08 -6.06
N ALA A 452 42.41 2.04 -6.09
CA ALA A 452 41.80 1.46 -4.89
C ALA A 452 42.86 1.00 -3.89
N ARG A 453 43.84 0.22 -4.35
CA ARG A 453 44.90 -0.30 -3.45
C ARG A 453 45.69 0.83 -2.80
N SER A 454 45.94 1.92 -3.52
CA SER A 454 46.63 3.10 -3.00
C SER A 454 45.79 3.85 -1.95
N ALA A 455 44.48 3.91 -2.11
CA ALA A 455 43.58 4.64 -1.21
C ALA A 455 43.18 3.84 0.05
N ALA A 456 43.29 2.50 0.01
CA ALA A 456 42.80 1.61 1.06
C ALA A 456 43.30 1.97 2.48
N PRO A 457 44.60 2.24 2.72
CA PRO A 457 45.06 2.61 4.07
C PRO A 457 44.45 3.92 4.58
N GLY A 458 44.27 4.91 3.71
CA GLY A 458 43.69 6.21 4.08
C GLY A 458 42.21 6.12 4.44
N TRP A 459 41.44 5.32 3.67
CA TRP A 459 40.03 5.11 3.98
C TRP A 459 39.82 4.26 5.24
N ALA A 460 40.64 3.23 5.43
CA ALA A 460 40.63 2.44 6.66
C ALA A 460 40.91 3.31 7.90
N ALA A 461 41.84 4.28 7.80
CA ALA A 461 42.16 5.23 8.87
C ALA A 461 41.09 6.33 9.06
N THR A 462 40.17 6.51 8.11
CA THR A 462 39.10 7.52 8.22
C THR A 462 38.14 7.12 9.36
N PRO A 463 37.87 7.99 10.35
CA PRO A 463 37.03 7.65 11.50
C PRO A 463 35.64 7.13 11.09
N PRO A 464 35.06 6.11 11.76
CA PRO A 464 33.77 5.55 11.38
C PRO A 464 32.64 6.59 11.33
N ALA A 465 32.68 7.61 12.20
CA ALA A 465 31.74 8.73 12.18
C ALA A 465 31.80 9.56 10.89
N ARG A 466 32.99 9.73 10.28
CA ARG A 466 33.16 10.41 9.00
C ARG A 466 32.66 9.56 7.84
N ARG A 467 32.97 8.26 7.84
CA ARG A 467 32.41 7.32 6.83
C ARG A 467 30.89 7.31 6.88
N ALA A 468 30.31 7.23 8.07
CA ALA A 468 28.86 7.33 8.29
C ALA A 468 28.26 8.65 7.83
N GLN A 469 28.98 9.77 7.96
CA GLN A 469 28.55 11.07 7.45
C GLN A 469 28.47 11.06 5.92
N CYS A 470 29.47 10.54 5.21
CA CYS A 470 29.45 10.41 3.75
C CYS A 470 28.27 9.55 3.29
N LEU A 471 28.00 8.43 3.95
CA LEU A 471 26.87 7.56 3.61
C LEU A 471 25.52 8.21 3.86
N ARG A 472 25.33 8.94 4.96
CA ARG A 472 24.11 9.73 5.18
C ARG A 472 23.92 10.79 4.10
N ALA A 473 24.97 11.53 3.78
CA ALA A 473 24.93 12.55 2.73
C ALA A 473 24.60 11.94 1.36
N TRP A 474 25.13 10.74 1.05
CA TRP A 474 24.77 10.02 -0.17
C TRP A 474 23.29 9.62 -0.18
N GLY A 475 22.78 9.07 0.93
CA GLY A 475 21.35 8.80 1.09
C GLY A 475 20.48 10.05 0.93
N ASP A 476 20.91 11.20 1.45
CA ASP A 476 20.20 12.47 1.29
C ASP A 476 20.25 12.98 -0.15
N ALA A 477 21.35 12.77 -0.88
CA ALA A 477 21.46 13.10 -2.31
C ALA A 477 20.54 12.22 -3.18
N LEU A 478 20.44 10.92 -2.87
CA LEU A 478 19.49 10.02 -3.52
C LEU A 478 18.03 10.42 -3.25
N GLU A 479 17.71 10.82 -2.01
CA GLU A 479 16.37 11.30 -1.64
C GLU A 479 16.01 12.62 -2.33
N GLN A 480 16.95 13.55 -2.46
CA GLN A 480 16.78 14.77 -3.24
C GLN A 480 16.61 14.47 -4.75
N GLY A 481 17.29 13.44 -5.25
CA GLY A 481 17.19 12.95 -6.62
C GLY A 481 16.04 11.96 -6.87
N MET A 482 15.10 11.77 -5.93
CA MET A 482 14.07 10.72 -5.99
C MET A 482 13.35 10.64 -7.34
N ALA A 483 12.99 11.79 -7.91
CA ALA A 483 12.29 11.86 -9.19
C ALA A 483 13.18 11.43 -10.37
N HIS A 484 14.42 11.92 -10.42
CA HIS A 484 15.41 11.57 -11.47
C HIS A 484 15.75 10.08 -11.46
N PHE A 485 16.11 9.55 -10.28
CA PHE A 485 16.43 8.13 -10.15
C PHE A 485 15.22 7.22 -10.42
N SER A 486 14.00 7.64 -10.02
CA SER A 486 12.81 6.88 -10.35
C SER A 486 12.56 6.88 -11.86
N ALA A 487 12.64 8.03 -12.53
CA ALA A 487 12.49 8.15 -13.98
C ALA A 487 13.51 7.28 -14.74
N LEU A 488 14.77 7.28 -14.28
CA LEU A 488 15.82 6.45 -14.86
C LEU A 488 15.53 4.95 -14.63
N ALA A 489 14.99 4.55 -13.47
CA ALA A 489 14.64 3.15 -13.19
C ALA A 489 13.47 2.67 -14.06
N VAL A 490 12.51 3.54 -14.35
CA VAL A 490 11.44 3.26 -15.32
C VAL A 490 12.03 3.09 -16.72
N ALA A 491 12.87 4.03 -17.14
CA ALA A 491 13.39 4.07 -18.51
C ALA A 491 14.43 2.98 -18.81
N GLU A 492 15.37 2.73 -17.91
CA GLU A 492 16.48 1.81 -18.10
C GLU A 492 16.14 0.37 -17.68
N ALA A 493 15.45 0.19 -16.55
CA ALA A 493 15.18 -1.14 -15.97
C ALA A 493 13.73 -1.61 -16.17
N GLY A 494 12.89 -0.83 -16.85
CA GLY A 494 11.50 -1.19 -17.13
C GLY A 494 10.60 -1.28 -15.89
N LYS A 495 10.98 -0.65 -14.78
CA LYS A 495 10.19 -0.70 -13.54
C LYS A 495 8.95 0.18 -13.64
N THR A 496 7.83 -0.28 -13.11
CA THR A 496 6.68 0.62 -12.88
C THR A 496 7.05 1.70 -11.87
N TRP A 497 6.43 2.89 -11.95
CA TRP A 497 6.70 4.01 -11.04
C TRP A 497 6.71 3.67 -9.54
N PRO A 498 5.75 2.89 -9.00
CA PRO A 498 5.78 2.51 -7.59
C PRO A 498 7.02 1.66 -7.23
N ASN A 499 7.43 0.77 -8.13
CA ASN A 499 8.60 -0.08 -7.96
C ASN A 499 9.91 0.69 -8.13
N ALA A 500 9.93 1.71 -8.98
CA ALA A 500 11.03 2.65 -9.10
C ALA A 500 11.23 3.45 -7.80
N VAL A 501 10.16 4.02 -7.24
CA VAL A 501 10.20 4.73 -5.93
C VAL A 501 10.68 3.79 -4.82
N ALA A 502 10.19 2.55 -4.79
CA ALA A 502 10.62 1.57 -3.79
C ALA A 502 12.12 1.24 -3.88
N ASP A 503 12.66 1.10 -5.09
CA ASP A 503 14.10 0.86 -5.34
C ASP A 503 14.97 2.01 -4.84
N VAL A 504 14.57 3.25 -5.13
CA VAL A 504 15.27 4.44 -4.62
C VAL A 504 15.20 4.53 -3.09
N ARG A 505 14.02 4.29 -2.50
CA ARG A 505 13.85 4.28 -1.04
C ARG A 505 14.73 3.25 -0.36
N GLU A 506 14.81 2.04 -0.91
CA GLU A 506 15.64 0.98 -0.37
C GLU A 506 17.14 1.34 -0.44
N ALA A 507 17.60 1.98 -1.53
CA ALA A 507 18.96 2.52 -1.63
C ALA A 507 19.26 3.57 -0.54
N ILE A 508 18.35 4.51 -0.32
CA ILE A 508 18.45 5.53 0.74
C ILE A 508 18.50 4.86 2.12
N ASP A 509 17.63 3.87 2.36
CA ASP A 509 17.58 3.14 3.62
C ASP A 509 18.88 2.37 3.86
N PHE A 510 19.49 1.74 2.84
CA PHE A 510 20.80 1.08 2.98
C PHE A 510 21.90 2.07 3.39
N CYS A 511 21.97 3.23 2.73
CA CYS A 511 22.91 4.30 3.08
C CYS A 511 22.77 4.71 4.55
N ARG A 512 21.54 4.97 5.00
CA ARG A 512 21.26 5.41 6.38
C ARG A 512 21.47 4.30 7.40
N TYR A 513 21.09 3.06 7.06
CA TYR A 513 21.25 1.88 7.91
C TYR A 513 22.72 1.54 8.13
N TYR A 514 23.52 1.43 7.07
CA TYR A 514 24.95 1.13 7.20
C TYR A 514 25.73 2.30 7.82
N ALA A 515 25.31 3.55 7.63
CA ALA A 515 25.85 4.68 8.38
C ALA A 515 25.62 4.55 9.90
N GLN A 516 24.44 4.10 10.33
CA GLN A 516 24.15 3.84 11.74
C GLN A 516 25.02 2.68 12.28
N LEU A 517 25.14 1.58 11.52
CA LEU A 517 25.97 0.44 11.93
C LEU A 517 27.46 0.79 12.05
N ALA A 518 27.98 1.61 11.14
CA ALA A 518 29.36 2.10 11.20
C ALA A 518 29.68 2.85 12.50
N GLN A 519 28.68 3.46 13.15
CA GLN A 519 28.85 4.18 14.41
C GLN A 519 28.55 3.32 15.65
N GLY A 520 27.71 2.29 15.52
CA GLY A 520 27.20 1.50 16.65
C GLY A 520 27.93 0.18 16.91
N THR A 521 28.72 -0.33 15.95
CA THR A 521 29.50 -1.56 16.12
C THR A 521 30.99 -1.24 16.17
N ALA A 522 31.73 -1.89 17.08
CA ALA A 522 33.20 -1.93 17.00
C ALA A 522 33.56 -2.75 15.76
N GLY A 523 33.70 -2.10 14.61
CA GLY A 523 34.00 -2.76 13.34
C GLY A 523 35.32 -3.54 13.44
N GLY A 524 35.35 -4.74 12.86
CA GLY A 524 36.60 -5.47 12.63
C GLY A 524 37.53 -4.73 11.67
N GLU A 525 38.76 -5.21 11.52
CA GLU A 525 39.70 -4.63 10.57
C GLU A 525 39.15 -4.69 9.13
N PRO A 526 39.21 -3.60 8.35
CA PRO A 526 38.83 -3.61 6.94
C PRO A 526 39.62 -4.68 6.17
N LEU A 527 38.99 -5.26 5.14
CA LEU A 527 39.63 -6.22 4.25
C LEU A 527 40.66 -5.54 3.33
N GLY A 528 40.32 -4.35 2.81
CA GLY A 528 41.11 -3.64 1.80
C GLY A 528 40.23 -3.28 0.60
N VAL A 529 40.54 -3.83 -0.57
CA VAL A 529 39.78 -3.63 -1.82
C VAL A 529 38.65 -4.64 -1.91
N VAL A 530 37.40 -4.18 -1.96
CA VAL A 530 36.22 -5.02 -2.14
C VAL A 530 35.64 -4.81 -3.54
N ALA A 531 35.49 -5.89 -4.30
CA ALA A 531 34.76 -5.87 -5.56
C ALA A 531 33.27 -6.10 -5.29
N THR A 532 32.41 -5.18 -5.74
CA THR A 532 30.95 -5.35 -5.68
C THR A 532 30.41 -5.64 -7.07
N ILE A 533 29.56 -6.66 -7.20
CA ILE A 533 28.95 -7.09 -8.46
C ILE A 533 27.44 -7.17 -8.24
N ALA A 534 26.71 -6.24 -8.85
CA ALA A 534 25.29 -6.02 -8.61
C ALA A 534 24.41 -6.48 -9.79
N PRO A 535 23.15 -6.88 -9.54
CA PRO A 535 22.21 -7.36 -10.55
C PRO A 535 21.42 -6.20 -11.19
N TRP A 536 20.75 -6.48 -12.30
CA TRP A 536 19.93 -5.52 -13.04
C TRP A 536 18.54 -5.30 -12.45
N ASN A 537 18.03 -6.21 -11.61
CA ASN A 537 16.63 -6.17 -11.15
C ASN A 537 16.38 -5.20 -9.99
N PHE A 538 17.42 -4.85 -9.24
CA PHE A 538 17.45 -3.76 -8.27
C PHE A 538 18.69 -2.91 -8.54
N PRO A 539 18.70 -2.18 -9.66
CA PRO A 539 19.89 -1.54 -10.19
C PRO A 539 20.41 -0.41 -9.31
N LEU A 540 19.56 0.15 -8.43
CA LEU A 540 19.97 1.18 -7.47
C LEU A 540 20.10 0.61 -6.06
N ALA A 541 19.08 -0.09 -5.53
CA ALA A 541 19.07 -0.54 -4.13
C ALA A 541 20.20 -1.51 -3.80
N ILE A 542 20.30 -2.63 -4.54
CA ILE A 542 21.31 -3.66 -4.25
C ILE A 542 22.71 -3.14 -4.57
N PHE A 543 22.86 -2.40 -5.68
CA PHE A 543 24.11 -1.73 -6.03
C PHE A 543 24.60 -0.82 -4.90
N THR A 544 23.74 0.10 -4.44
CA THR A 544 24.05 1.03 -3.36
C THR A 544 24.27 0.31 -2.05
N GLY A 545 23.47 -0.71 -1.74
CA GLY A 545 23.58 -1.48 -0.50
C GLY A 545 24.92 -2.20 -0.34
N GLN A 546 25.36 -2.92 -1.38
CA GLN A 546 26.67 -3.58 -1.39
C GLN A 546 27.82 -2.56 -1.22
N VAL A 547 27.77 -1.47 -1.99
CA VAL A 547 28.80 -0.42 -1.95
C VAL A 547 28.83 0.27 -0.58
N ALA A 548 27.67 0.69 -0.06
CA ALA A 548 27.55 1.38 1.22
C ALA A 548 28.02 0.51 2.39
N ALA A 549 27.70 -0.79 2.38
CA ALA A 549 28.17 -1.73 3.40
C ALA A 549 29.70 -1.84 3.41
N ALA A 550 30.32 -2.02 2.24
CA ALA A 550 31.78 -2.13 2.12
C ALA A 550 32.49 -0.83 2.55
N LEU A 551 31.99 0.33 2.11
CA LEU A 551 32.51 1.64 2.52
C LEU A 551 32.34 1.90 4.02
N ALA A 552 31.18 1.55 4.60
CA ALA A 552 30.92 1.67 6.04
C ALA A 552 31.97 0.91 6.88
N ALA A 553 32.31 -0.30 6.43
CA ALA A 553 33.32 -1.15 7.04
C ALA A 553 34.77 -0.69 6.81
N GLY A 554 34.99 0.42 6.09
CA GLY A 554 36.33 0.99 5.87
C GLY A 554 37.08 0.40 4.68
N ASN A 555 36.40 -0.36 3.81
CA ASN A 555 36.98 -0.88 2.57
C ASN A 555 36.84 0.15 1.45
N VAL A 556 37.76 0.10 0.48
CA VAL A 556 37.59 0.78 -0.81
C VAL A 556 36.88 -0.15 -1.78
N VAL A 557 36.12 0.41 -2.71
CA VAL A 557 35.20 -0.36 -3.55
C VAL A 557 35.52 -0.18 -5.02
N VAL A 558 35.54 -1.30 -5.76
CA VAL A 558 35.49 -1.32 -7.22
C VAL A 558 34.17 -1.98 -7.61
N ALA A 559 33.22 -1.16 -8.06
CA ALA A 559 31.85 -1.57 -8.32
C ALA A 559 31.61 -1.90 -9.80
N LYS A 560 31.00 -3.05 -10.05
CA LYS A 560 30.61 -3.54 -11.38
C LYS A 560 29.08 -3.71 -11.42
N PRO A 561 28.34 -2.85 -12.12
CA PRO A 561 26.90 -3.01 -12.28
C PRO A 561 26.56 -4.09 -13.32
N ALA A 562 25.30 -4.49 -13.39
CA ALA A 562 24.81 -5.32 -14.49
C ALA A 562 24.88 -4.57 -15.83
N GLU A 563 25.01 -5.33 -16.92
CA GLU A 563 25.18 -4.81 -18.29
C GLU A 563 23.94 -4.08 -18.76
N GLN A 564 22.78 -4.49 -18.27
CA GLN A 564 21.48 -3.94 -18.61
C GLN A 564 21.21 -2.59 -17.94
N THR A 565 21.86 -2.28 -16.82
CA THR A 565 21.55 -1.08 -16.01
C THR A 565 22.80 -0.26 -15.59
N PRO A 566 23.68 0.13 -16.52
CA PRO A 566 24.91 0.86 -16.19
C PRO A 566 24.69 2.35 -15.90
N LEU A 567 23.65 2.98 -16.43
CA LEU A 567 23.37 4.42 -16.27
C LEU A 567 22.95 4.72 -14.83
N MET A 568 22.08 3.87 -14.25
CA MET A 568 21.68 3.97 -12.85
C MET A 568 22.87 3.96 -11.90
N ALA A 569 23.78 3.01 -12.08
CA ALA A 569 24.97 2.87 -11.25
C ALA A 569 25.92 4.06 -11.43
N PHE A 570 26.05 4.56 -12.65
CA PHE A 570 26.85 5.76 -12.94
C PHE A 570 26.33 7.00 -12.22
N GLU A 571 25.03 7.27 -12.30
CA GLU A 571 24.42 8.40 -11.60
C GLU A 571 24.48 8.23 -10.08
N ALA A 572 24.33 7.01 -9.56
CA ALA A 572 24.48 6.72 -8.14
C ALA A 572 25.90 7.03 -7.62
N VAL A 573 26.94 6.65 -8.37
CA VAL A 573 28.34 6.94 -8.04
C VAL A 573 28.65 8.42 -8.15
N ARG A 574 28.14 9.11 -9.18
CA ARG A 574 28.24 10.57 -9.28
C ARG A 574 27.61 11.28 -8.08
N ALA A 575 26.42 10.84 -7.65
CA ALA A 575 25.76 11.36 -6.47
C ALA A 575 26.56 11.07 -5.18
N ALA A 576 27.15 9.88 -5.06
CA ALA A 576 28.02 9.54 -3.93
C ALA A 576 29.21 10.50 -3.81
N HIS A 577 29.90 10.75 -4.94
CA HIS A 577 31.04 11.66 -4.97
C HIS A 577 30.65 13.10 -4.67
N ALA A 578 29.56 13.59 -5.27
CA ALA A 578 29.02 14.92 -4.98
C ALA A 578 28.62 15.06 -3.49
N ALA A 579 28.19 13.98 -2.85
CA ALA A 579 27.85 13.92 -1.43
C ALA A 579 29.07 13.76 -0.50
N GLY A 580 30.28 13.66 -1.03
CA GLY A 580 31.52 13.60 -0.27
C GLY A 580 32.08 12.21 -0.01
N VAL A 581 31.63 11.17 -0.73
CA VAL A 581 32.38 9.91 -0.84
C VAL A 581 33.61 10.17 -1.73
N PRO A 582 34.85 10.00 -1.24
CA PRO A 582 36.03 10.34 -2.03
C PRO A 582 36.12 9.56 -3.36
N ALA A 583 36.62 10.22 -4.41
CA ALA A 583 36.72 9.63 -5.75
C ALA A 583 37.69 8.44 -5.81
N GLU A 584 38.67 8.43 -4.92
CA GLU A 584 39.69 7.40 -4.79
C GLU A 584 39.24 6.15 -4.00
N VAL A 585 38.09 6.20 -3.32
CA VAL A 585 37.60 5.07 -2.51
C VAL A 585 36.42 4.32 -3.13
N LEU A 586 35.77 4.90 -4.15
CA LEU A 586 34.66 4.30 -4.86
C LEU A 586 34.89 4.45 -6.36
N HIS A 587 35.07 3.31 -7.04
CA HIS A 587 35.28 3.24 -8.47
C HIS A 587 34.14 2.50 -9.15
N LEU A 588 33.85 2.84 -10.41
CA LEU A 588 32.82 2.19 -11.22
C LEU A 588 33.43 1.65 -12.51
N LEU A 589 33.16 0.38 -12.79
CA LEU A 589 33.55 -0.29 -14.03
C LEU A 589 32.30 -0.90 -14.70
N PRO A 590 31.56 -0.14 -15.53
CA PRO A 590 30.52 -0.71 -16.38
C PRO A 590 31.16 -1.69 -17.34
N GLY A 591 30.64 -2.91 -17.45
CA GLY A 591 31.23 -3.93 -18.33
C GLY A 591 30.48 -5.24 -18.27
N GLY A 592 30.96 -6.23 -19.02
CA GLY A 592 30.36 -7.56 -19.08
C GLY A 592 30.74 -8.48 -17.92
N GLY A 593 30.40 -9.76 -18.07
CA GLY A 593 30.92 -10.82 -17.20
C GLY A 593 32.45 -10.96 -17.22
N ASP A 594 33.10 -10.52 -18.28
CA ASP A 594 34.56 -10.46 -18.44
C ASP A 594 35.22 -9.49 -17.46
N VAL A 595 34.68 -8.28 -17.30
CA VAL A 595 35.13 -7.30 -16.30
C VAL A 595 34.94 -7.84 -14.89
N GLY A 596 33.79 -8.47 -14.62
CA GLY A 596 33.54 -9.13 -13.34
C GLY A 596 34.54 -10.26 -13.05
N ALA A 597 34.84 -11.09 -14.05
CA ALA A 597 35.81 -12.17 -13.92
C ALA A 597 37.24 -11.63 -13.69
N ALA A 598 37.63 -10.57 -14.39
CA ALA A 598 38.93 -9.92 -14.22
C ALA A 598 39.11 -9.39 -12.78
N LEU A 599 38.08 -8.74 -12.22
CA LEU A 599 38.10 -8.28 -10.82
C LEU A 599 38.26 -9.44 -9.84
N VAL A 600 37.49 -10.51 -10.00
CA VAL A 600 37.52 -11.67 -9.10
C VAL A 600 38.88 -12.36 -9.11
N GLN A 601 39.54 -12.44 -10.27
CA GLN A 601 40.83 -13.12 -10.44
C GLN A 601 42.02 -12.28 -9.95
N ASP A 602 41.92 -10.95 -9.95
CA ASP A 602 43.05 -10.06 -9.63
C ASP A 602 43.46 -10.15 -8.15
N ALA A 603 44.76 -10.32 -7.90
CA ALA A 603 45.32 -10.51 -6.58
C ALA A 603 45.12 -9.33 -5.61
N ARG A 604 44.80 -8.13 -6.11
CA ARG A 604 44.57 -6.92 -5.30
C ARG A 604 43.19 -6.88 -4.65
N VAL A 605 42.24 -7.73 -5.05
CA VAL A 605 40.89 -7.78 -4.47
C VAL A 605 40.88 -8.64 -3.21
N ASP A 606 40.60 -8.02 -2.07
CA ASP A 606 40.63 -8.62 -0.73
C ASP A 606 39.25 -9.11 -0.26
N GLY A 607 38.16 -8.82 -0.99
CA GLY A 607 36.81 -9.34 -0.74
C GLY A 607 35.88 -9.19 -1.94
N VAL A 608 34.85 -10.04 -2.04
CA VAL A 608 33.84 -9.97 -3.11
C VAL A 608 32.43 -9.98 -2.53
N MET A 609 31.61 -9.03 -2.97
CA MET A 609 30.16 -9.01 -2.72
C MET A 609 29.44 -9.18 -4.05
N PHE A 610 28.69 -10.27 -4.19
CA PHE A 610 27.99 -10.64 -5.41
C PHE A 610 26.51 -10.85 -5.12
N THR A 611 25.67 -10.32 -6.01
CA THR A 611 24.25 -10.69 -6.05
C THR A 611 23.86 -11.02 -7.49
N GLY A 612 23.33 -12.22 -7.71
CA GLY A 612 23.01 -12.71 -9.05
C GLY A 612 22.67 -14.20 -9.08
N SER A 613 22.97 -14.88 -10.19
CA SER A 613 22.63 -16.30 -10.33
C SER A 613 23.53 -17.22 -9.50
N LEU A 614 22.98 -18.34 -9.03
CA LEU A 614 23.76 -19.37 -8.33
C LEU A 614 24.91 -19.91 -9.18
N GLN A 615 24.70 -20.05 -10.50
CA GLN A 615 25.72 -20.50 -11.43
C GLN A 615 26.93 -19.57 -11.44
N VAL A 616 26.71 -18.25 -11.53
CA VAL A 616 27.80 -17.25 -11.53
C VAL A 616 28.46 -17.18 -10.16
N ALA A 617 27.70 -17.24 -9.06
CA ALA A 617 28.28 -17.31 -7.71
C ALA A 617 29.24 -18.49 -7.55
N LYS A 618 28.89 -19.67 -8.07
CA LYS A 618 29.76 -20.86 -8.07
C LYS A 618 31.00 -20.71 -8.95
N LEU A 619 30.91 -19.95 -10.04
CA LEU A 619 32.09 -19.60 -10.85
C LEU A 619 33.03 -18.65 -10.09
N ILE A 620 32.47 -17.63 -9.41
CA ILE A 620 33.23 -16.69 -8.58
C ILE A 620 33.95 -17.45 -7.45
N GLU A 621 33.22 -18.29 -6.71
CA GLU A 621 33.78 -19.15 -5.66
C GLU A 621 34.97 -19.96 -6.20
N ARG A 622 34.80 -20.66 -7.32
CA ARG A 622 35.87 -21.46 -7.93
C ARG A 622 37.07 -20.62 -8.36
N ASN A 623 36.85 -19.43 -8.90
CA ASN A 623 37.93 -18.54 -9.32
C ASN A 623 38.71 -18.00 -8.12
N LEU A 624 38.03 -17.65 -7.02
CA LEU A 624 38.68 -17.22 -5.78
C LEU A 624 39.56 -18.34 -5.19
N HIS A 625 39.08 -19.58 -5.17
CA HIS A 625 39.86 -20.73 -4.68
C HIS A 625 41.12 -21.03 -5.53
N ARG A 626 41.13 -20.67 -6.81
CA ARG A 626 42.29 -20.87 -7.70
C ARG A 626 43.37 -19.80 -7.54
N ARG A 627 43.10 -18.71 -6.82
CA ARG A 627 44.08 -17.64 -6.62
C ARG A 627 45.24 -18.15 -5.76
N ALA A 628 46.46 -17.97 -6.24
CA ALA A 628 47.67 -18.26 -5.48
C ALA A 628 47.91 -17.14 -4.44
N GLN A 629 47.20 -17.19 -3.29
CA GLN A 629 47.29 -16.21 -2.21
C GLN A 629 47.34 -16.84 -0.84
N THR A 630 47.94 -16.13 0.11
CA THR A 630 48.15 -16.59 1.50
C THR A 630 46.94 -16.37 2.40
N ARG A 631 45.97 -15.54 1.98
CA ARG A 631 44.76 -15.20 2.74
C ARG A 631 43.51 -15.57 1.96
N GLU A 632 42.53 -16.17 2.63
CA GLU A 632 41.20 -16.42 2.07
C GLU A 632 40.47 -15.10 1.80
N VAL A 633 39.91 -14.98 0.59
CA VAL A 633 39.12 -13.82 0.15
C VAL A 633 37.65 -14.07 0.49
N PRO A 634 37.03 -13.29 1.39
CA PRO A 634 35.62 -13.47 1.73
C PRO A 634 34.71 -13.23 0.52
N LEU A 635 33.71 -14.11 0.36
CA LEU A 635 32.66 -13.99 -0.65
C LEU A 635 31.31 -13.90 0.05
N ILE A 636 30.60 -12.79 -0.16
CA ILE A 636 29.16 -12.68 0.12
C ILE A 636 28.45 -12.91 -1.20
N ALA A 637 27.63 -13.96 -1.29
CA ALA A 637 26.91 -14.33 -2.51
C ALA A 637 25.41 -14.51 -2.24
N GLU A 638 24.62 -13.50 -2.59
CA GLU A 638 23.15 -13.56 -2.54
C GLU A 638 22.63 -14.08 -3.88
N THR A 639 21.84 -15.16 -3.87
CA THR A 639 21.47 -15.87 -5.10
C THR A 639 19.96 -16.14 -5.23
N SER A 640 19.56 -16.76 -6.34
CA SER A 640 18.17 -17.10 -6.67
C SER A 640 17.50 -18.07 -5.69
N GLY A 641 16.17 -17.98 -5.54
CA GLY A 641 15.36 -18.90 -4.76
C GLY A 641 14.12 -19.40 -5.52
N VAL A 642 13.60 -20.56 -5.10
CA VAL A 642 12.26 -21.07 -5.48
C VAL A 642 11.33 -20.81 -4.31
N ASN A 643 10.80 -19.59 -4.25
CA ASN A 643 10.02 -19.13 -3.10
C ASN A 643 8.61 -19.73 -3.14
N ALA A 644 8.15 -20.27 -2.01
CA ALA A 644 6.85 -20.90 -1.89
C ALA A 644 5.90 -20.14 -0.95
N MET A 645 4.60 -20.20 -1.24
CA MET A 645 3.52 -19.74 -0.37
C MET A 645 2.56 -20.91 -0.14
N ILE A 646 2.10 -21.09 1.10
CA ILE A 646 1.13 -22.13 1.48
C ILE A 646 -0.16 -21.44 1.94
N VAL A 647 -1.28 -21.77 1.29
CA VAL A 647 -2.62 -21.23 1.57
C VAL A 647 -3.51 -22.38 2.05
N ASP A 648 -3.91 -22.34 3.32
CA ASP A 648 -4.82 -23.32 3.91
C ASP A 648 -6.27 -22.81 3.91
N SER A 649 -7.22 -23.67 4.31
CA SER A 649 -8.65 -23.35 4.34
C SER A 649 -9.04 -22.28 5.38
N SER A 650 -8.12 -21.85 6.25
CA SER A 650 -8.34 -20.79 7.23
C SER A 650 -7.98 -19.40 6.70
N ALA A 651 -7.27 -19.33 5.57
CA ALA A 651 -6.93 -18.08 4.93
C ALA A 651 -8.17 -17.35 4.42
N LEU A 652 -8.14 -16.02 4.50
CA LEU A 652 -9.08 -15.19 3.76
C LEU A 652 -8.66 -15.23 2.28
N LEU A 653 -9.43 -15.94 1.45
CA LEU A 653 -9.05 -16.22 0.07
C LEU A 653 -8.81 -14.93 -0.73
N ASP A 654 -9.64 -13.91 -0.54
CA ASP A 654 -9.52 -12.65 -1.29
C ASP A 654 -8.18 -11.95 -1.02
N GLN A 655 -7.75 -11.93 0.24
CA GLN A 655 -6.43 -11.39 0.62
C GLN A 655 -5.30 -12.26 0.04
N ALA A 656 -5.43 -13.59 0.16
CA ALA A 656 -4.41 -14.50 -0.34
C ALA A 656 -4.26 -14.41 -1.88
N VAL A 657 -5.36 -14.20 -2.63
CA VAL A 657 -5.30 -13.95 -4.07
C VAL A 657 -4.53 -12.67 -4.39
N GLN A 658 -4.84 -11.57 -3.71
CA GLN A 658 -4.14 -10.29 -3.89
C GLN A 658 -2.64 -10.42 -3.56
N ASP A 659 -2.31 -11.09 -2.47
CA ASP A 659 -0.92 -11.32 -2.03
C ASP A 659 -0.16 -12.20 -3.02
N VAL A 660 -0.79 -13.24 -3.59
CA VAL A 660 -0.22 -14.08 -4.65
C VAL A 660 0.04 -13.28 -5.91
N VAL A 661 -0.94 -12.49 -6.37
CA VAL A 661 -0.80 -11.65 -7.56
C VAL A 661 0.37 -10.68 -7.41
N ALA A 662 0.43 -9.96 -6.28
CA ALA A 662 1.52 -9.04 -5.99
C ALA A 662 2.87 -9.77 -5.88
N SER A 663 2.92 -10.91 -5.20
CA SER A 663 4.18 -11.62 -4.96
C SER A 663 4.72 -12.31 -6.22
N ALA A 664 3.87 -12.79 -7.12
CA ALA A 664 4.28 -13.55 -8.29
C ALA A 664 4.57 -12.66 -9.51
N PHE A 665 3.75 -11.64 -9.74
CA PHE A 665 3.73 -10.90 -11.01
C PHE A 665 4.26 -9.47 -10.93
N ASP A 666 4.36 -8.88 -9.73
CA ASP A 666 4.98 -7.56 -9.58
C ASP A 666 6.39 -7.54 -10.18
N SER A 667 6.75 -6.44 -10.84
CA SER A 667 8.02 -6.29 -11.57
C SER A 667 8.25 -7.41 -12.62
N ALA A 668 7.18 -7.89 -13.25
CA ALA A 668 7.18 -9.05 -14.16
C ALA A 668 7.77 -10.32 -13.52
N GLY A 669 7.62 -10.45 -12.19
CA GLY A 669 8.21 -11.55 -11.43
C GLY A 669 9.74 -11.52 -11.39
N GLN A 670 10.38 -10.39 -11.67
CA GLN A 670 11.86 -10.26 -11.74
C GLN A 670 12.51 -9.96 -10.38
N ARG A 671 11.82 -10.25 -9.27
CA ARG A 671 12.40 -10.16 -7.91
C ARG A 671 12.98 -11.51 -7.49
N CYS A 672 14.10 -11.49 -6.76
CA CYS A 672 14.63 -12.70 -6.13
C CYS A 672 13.67 -13.27 -5.08
N SER A 673 12.82 -12.42 -4.49
CA SER A 673 11.77 -12.76 -3.53
C SER A 673 10.43 -13.13 -4.16
N ALA A 674 10.28 -13.06 -5.49
CA ALA A 674 8.99 -13.32 -6.14
C ALA A 674 8.53 -14.77 -5.91
N LEU A 675 7.22 -14.93 -5.70
CA LEU A 675 6.56 -16.21 -5.49
C LEU A 675 6.70 -17.08 -6.75
N ARG A 676 7.20 -18.31 -6.58
CA ARG A 676 7.40 -19.29 -7.67
C ARG A 676 6.51 -20.51 -7.54
N LEU A 677 6.16 -20.91 -6.32
CA LEU A 677 5.41 -22.12 -6.05
C LEU A 677 4.29 -21.87 -5.04
N LEU A 678 3.04 -22.03 -5.48
CA LEU A 678 1.88 -21.88 -4.60
C LEU A 678 1.32 -23.26 -4.24
N TRP A 679 1.18 -23.52 -2.94
CA TRP A 679 0.49 -24.68 -2.40
C TRP A 679 -0.84 -24.24 -1.83
N VAL A 680 -1.94 -24.80 -2.34
CA VAL A 680 -3.30 -24.50 -1.87
C VAL A 680 -3.93 -25.78 -1.35
N GLN A 681 -4.54 -25.73 -0.16
CA GLN A 681 -5.26 -26.88 0.39
C GLN A 681 -6.46 -27.25 -0.49
N ASP A 682 -6.63 -28.54 -0.76
CA ASP A 682 -7.65 -29.10 -1.66
C ASP A 682 -9.07 -28.55 -1.40
N ASP A 683 -9.46 -28.39 -0.12
CA ASP A 683 -10.80 -27.91 0.29
C ASP A 683 -11.17 -26.53 -0.27
N VAL A 684 -10.19 -25.70 -0.65
CA VAL A 684 -10.39 -24.35 -1.18
C VAL A 684 -9.76 -24.12 -2.55
N ALA A 685 -9.08 -25.13 -3.11
CA ALA A 685 -8.23 -24.99 -4.28
C ALA A 685 -9.00 -24.48 -5.52
N ASP A 686 -10.11 -25.11 -5.89
CA ASP A 686 -10.86 -24.75 -7.10
C ASP A 686 -11.32 -23.30 -7.09
N ARG A 687 -12.00 -22.89 -6.00
CA ARG A 687 -12.48 -21.52 -5.81
C ARG A 687 -11.33 -20.51 -5.78
N PHE A 688 -10.23 -20.87 -5.13
CA PHE A 688 -9.05 -20.01 -5.06
C PHE A 688 -8.41 -19.82 -6.45
N ILE A 689 -8.23 -20.90 -7.21
CA ILE A 689 -7.64 -20.86 -8.56
C ILE A 689 -8.53 -20.05 -9.51
N GLU A 690 -9.85 -20.21 -9.44
CA GLU A 690 -10.80 -19.41 -10.23
C GLU A 690 -10.66 -17.92 -9.91
N ALA A 691 -10.68 -17.56 -8.62
CA ALA A 691 -10.52 -16.18 -8.19
C ALA A 691 -9.17 -15.58 -8.60
N LEU A 692 -8.09 -16.37 -8.48
CA LEU A 692 -6.74 -15.99 -8.90
C LEU A 692 -6.66 -15.73 -10.40
N ARG A 693 -7.20 -16.64 -11.24
CA ARG A 693 -7.26 -16.44 -12.69
C ARG A 693 -8.02 -15.17 -13.06
N GLY A 694 -9.15 -14.94 -12.39
CA GLY A 694 -9.92 -13.71 -12.55
C GLY A 694 -9.11 -12.46 -12.22
N ALA A 695 -8.43 -12.45 -11.06
CA ALA A 695 -7.61 -11.31 -10.65
C ALA A 695 -6.41 -11.07 -11.59
N MET A 696 -5.78 -12.13 -12.09
CA MET A 696 -4.70 -12.04 -13.08
C MET A 696 -5.17 -11.42 -14.39
N ALA A 697 -6.39 -11.74 -14.84
CA ALA A 697 -6.98 -11.18 -16.07
C ALA A 697 -7.23 -9.67 -15.99
N GLU A 698 -7.21 -9.08 -14.79
CA GLU A 698 -7.42 -7.65 -14.58
C GLU A 698 -6.11 -6.83 -14.62
N LEU A 699 -4.95 -7.48 -14.76
CA LEU A 699 -3.64 -6.82 -14.79
C LEU A 699 -3.34 -6.23 -16.17
N THR A 700 -2.81 -5.02 -16.19
CA THR A 700 -2.39 -4.32 -17.40
C THR A 700 -0.90 -4.53 -17.63
N LEU A 701 -0.56 -5.22 -18.72
CA LEU A 701 0.80 -5.32 -19.24
C LEU A 701 1.04 -4.18 -20.22
N GLY A 702 2.16 -3.46 -20.11
CA GLY A 702 2.41 -2.33 -21.01
C GLY A 702 3.66 -1.53 -20.70
N ASP A 703 3.68 -0.30 -21.23
CA ASP A 703 4.75 0.67 -20.99
C ASP A 703 4.77 1.06 -19.50
N PRO A 704 5.87 0.80 -18.77
CA PRO A 704 5.96 1.08 -17.34
C PRO A 704 5.94 2.58 -17.00
N ALA A 705 6.12 3.47 -17.99
CA ALA A 705 5.97 4.92 -17.82
C ALA A 705 4.52 5.36 -17.59
N LEU A 706 3.55 4.54 -17.99
CA LEU A 706 2.13 4.78 -17.72
C LEU A 706 1.79 4.27 -16.31
N LEU A 707 1.21 5.15 -15.47
CA LEU A 707 0.79 4.76 -14.12
C LEU A 707 -0.22 3.61 -14.10
N ALA A 708 -1.02 3.46 -15.15
CA ALA A 708 -2.00 2.38 -15.28
C ALA A 708 -1.36 1.00 -15.57
N THR A 709 -0.07 0.92 -15.88
CA THR A 709 0.64 -0.33 -16.12
C THR A 709 0.95 -1.02 -14.81
N ASP A 710 0.52 -2.27 -14.66
CA ASP A 710 0.80 -3.10 -13.49
C ASP A 710 2.09 -3.90 -13.67
N ILE A 711 2.33 -4.39 -14.89
CA ILE A 711 3.44 -5.27 -15.24
C ILE A 711 4.18 -4.67 -16.44
N GLY A 712 5.42 -4.24 -16.20
CA GLY A 712 6.35 -3.77 -17.24
C GLY A 712 7.00 -4.93 -18.03
N PRO A 713 7.98 -4.62 -18.89
CA PRO A 713 8.68 -5.63 -19.68
C PRO A 713 9.60 -6.51 -18.81
N VAL A 714 10.02 -7.64 -19.38
CA VAL A 714 11.24 -8.32 -18.92
C VAL A 714 12.47 -7.56 -19.42
N ILE A 715 13.61 -7.73 -18.75
CA ILE A 715 14.76 -6.84 -18.94
C ILE A 715 15.39 -6.86 -20.34
N ASP A 716 15.41 -8.02 -21.00
CA ASP A 716 16.03 -8.21 -22.31
C ASP A 716 15.46 -9.44 -23.05
N ASP A 717 15.82 -9.56 -24.34
CA ASP A 717 15.39 -10.67 -25.20
C ASP A 717 15.89 -12.03 -24.71
N GLU A 718 17.06 -12.10 -24.07
CA GLU A 718 17.57 -13.36 -23.52
C GLU A 718 16.70 -13.85 -22.35
N ALA A 719 16.29 -12.94 -21.46
CA ALA A 719 15.34 -13.23 -20.40
C ALA A 719 13.99 -13.70 -20.97
N LEU A 720 13.47 -13.01 -22.00
CA LEU A 720 12.23 -13.39 -22.67
C LEU A 720 12.32 -14.80 -23.27
N GLN A 721 13.39 -15.09 -24.02
CA GLN A 721 13.58 -16.39 -24.67
C GLN A 721 13.66 -17.54 -23.65
N ARG A 722 14.33 -17.33 -22.51
CA ARG A 722 14.39 -18.32 -21.41
C ARG A 722 13.02 -18.58 -20.79
N LEU A 723 12.24 -17.53 -20.55
CA LEU A 723 10.88 -17.66 -20.01
C LEU A 723 9.97 -18.42 -20.98
N GLN A 724 10.00 -18.06 -22.26
CA GLN A 724 9.23 -18.77 -23.30
C GLN A 724 9.67 -20.22 -23.47
N ALA A 725 10.96 -20.52 -23.32
CA ALA A 725 11.45 -21.90 -23.35
C ALA A 725 10.92 -22.72 -22.17
N HIS A 726 10.84 -22.12 -20.97
CA HIS A 726 10.27 -22.77 -19.81
C HIS A 726 8.75 -22.95 -19.95
N GLU A 727 8.03 -21.96 -20.47
CA GLU A 727 6.60 -22.05 -20.76
C GLU A 727 6.31 -23.23 -21.70
N ARG A 728 7.07 -23.37 -22.79
CA ARG A 728 6.96 -24.51 -23.73
C ARG A 728 7.28 -25.87 -23.09
N LEU A 729 8.04 -25.91 -22.00
CA LEU A 729 8.32 -27.14 -21.26
C LEU A 729 7.15 -27.55 -20.35
N LEU A 730 6.35 -26.58 -19.89
CA LEU A 730 5.19 -26.80 -19.03
C LEU A 730 3.91 -27.17 -19.80
N GLN A 731 3.83 -26.75 -21.06
CA GLN A 731 2.77 -27.13 -22.02
C GLN A 731 3.03 -28.51 -22.60
#